data_AF-A0A661UMK5-F1
#
_entry.id   AF-A0A661UMK5-F1
#
_cell.length_a   1.000
_cell.length_b   1.000
_cell.length_c   1.000
_cell.angle_alpha   90.00
_cell.angle_beta   90.00
_cell.angle_gamma   90.00
#
_symmetry.space_group_name_H-M   'P 1'
#
loop_
_entity.id
_entity.type
_entity.pdbx_description
1 polymer ?
#
loop_
_entity_poly.entity_id
_entity_poly.type
_entity_poly.pdbx_seq_one_letter_code
_entity_poly.pdbx_strand_id
1 'polypeptide(L)'
;MKKIFICKSCGRTMIKAEDFAGGVIGAEFCSNCVDKDGFPKMFSEIIKKMKEKFIAQLLISEKEAEKMALENISSIPYWLQKEEKLTNKNYILITDIGSTTTKAVLLGKTPQDDFEMIAIENSPTTVEKPTEDVKIGVYNVAKKLEKQTGIKLFKSMAKPENLSFSDNVLYLTTSSAGGGLQILIIGLTLFDSASSGKRAAFGAGGVILDTFAIDDKRSSLEQMQAMKILHPDIILMSGGIDGGAITSLLRLGEILLLANPKPKFGEENKIPLIFAGNKDAREFIHNLFKDKFQLFFVPNIRPKLNGENLQPAREKIHRLFLDNVMEQAPGYSQLKKIVGDDIIPTPKAVIQSLKIISESFDKNVMAVDIGGATTDVFSNILGEHFRTVSANYGMSYSISNVMKDCGFENVLKWLPKDSDENYIRNYIGNKMLFPVFVPRNEFQISIEHAIAREAIRMAKVQHLEMNFNTMQIGFLEKMLKTRRDLGKLTKIFYYEKELEKKMFQFFDIDIVIGAGGIISHTQTKEQAFIMITDGLQPEGITEIYRDKNFTTPHFGKLSSLDENLSEKLLKHQSIEKLGTYIRPIGNKWKENSKIMNLEILFPDGSKKKTENNSYEFKYFPNPQNEKRTYSVSLAKGFYLNDSDSRITFESKLPVLINASPQFDFEKENATLRLLSSETKWDNLELDFENFIPKKSLSFGKQILKRELPYEGNILVKKDDKVSPETVIGENLHDPPKIYVLTLFDKTYLRLNAENIKENLLIKEGDKVKIGQKIAKIGKRNLLDEITFQTYYYDSPVRGKVEKINYETGTIILREIQDYSTKPVKVNIAKKLNIKPKLIARYLKKNLNDFVYAGEQLAMQMFDTKGVRIPAVVHAPSTGTIEKIDLEEGTVTIRYNKKPFRLFAGVGGKITEIGNNKSVSIAFKGYSFNGIIGFGSEAFGKILFLENTQEIGKPEAKSILVIPGKIDYSFLKKAADLKIAGIIAASIDNRDLVEFTGEEIGVALTGNENIPFPLILTEGFGNFQMQPELRNFFRQQTGKPTFIDGHTQIRAGVIRPKIIITE
;
A
#
# COMPACT_ATOMS: atom_id res chain seq x y z
N MET A 1 45.21 4.58 20.45
CA MET A 1 44.80 5.77 19.66
C MET A 1 43.36 5.57 19.20
N LYS A 2 42.44 6.50 19.52
CA LYS A 2 41.07 6.45 18.96
C LYS A 2 41.19 6.66 17.45
N LYS A 3 40.61 5.76 16.65
CA LYS A 3 40.57 5.87 15.19
C LYS A 3 39.87 7.19 14.84
N ILE A 4 40.58 8.12 14.21
CA ILE A 4 40.02 9.41 13.79
C ILE A 4 39.22 9.16 12.51
N PHE A 5 37.93 9.49 12.53
CA PHE A 5 37.07 9.41 11.35
C PHE A 5 36.84 10.83 10.81
N ILE A 6 37.00 11.00 9.50
CA ILE A 6 36.80 12.28 8.82
C ILE A 6 35.68 12.10 7.80
N CYS A 7 34.70 13.00 7.81
CA CYS A 7 33.62 13.01 6.85
C CYS A 7 34.18 13.21 5.44
N LYS A 8 33.89 12.28 4.53
CA LYS A 8 34.34 12.38 3.12
C LYS A 8 33.81 13.61 2.40
N SER A 9 32.64 14.13 2.77
CA SER A 9 31.96 15.24 2.07
C SER A 9 32.38 16.64 2.53
N CYS A 10 32.62 16.85 3.83
CA CYS A 10 32.93 18.18 4.38
C CYS A 10 34.21 18.26 5.21
N GLY A 11 34.97 17.17 5.33
CA GLY A 11 36.22 17.14 6.09
C GLY A 11 36.03 17.24 7.62
N ARG A 12 34.80 17.23 8.14
CA ARG A 12 34.54 17.28 9.59
C ARG A 12 35.02 16.01 10.29
N THR A 13 35.77 16.17 11.37
CA THR A 13 36.11 15.07 12.29
C THR A 13 34.88 14.56 13.05
N MET A 14 34.67 13.24 13.07
CA MET A 14 33.56 12.56 13.73
C MET A 14 34.07 11.73 14.91
N ILE A 15 33.49 11.90 16.10
CA ILE A 15 34.02 11.32 17.35
C ILE A 15 32.95 10.52 18.09
N LYS A 16 31.72 11.03 18.18
CA LYS A 16 30.59 10.40 18.87
C LYS A 16 29.59 9.83 17.88
N ALA A 17 28.76 8.87 18.29
CA ALA A 17 27.75 8.26 17.42
C ALA A 17 26.86 9.30 16.69
N GLU A 18 26.45 10.37 17.38
CA GLU A 18 25.68 11.49 16.83
C GLU A 18 26.37 12.28 15.70
N ASP A 19 27.71 12.23 15.62
CA ASP A 19 28.45 12.85 14.53
C ASP A 19 28.33 12.06 13.23
N PHE A 20 28.06 10.76 13.29
CA PHE A 20 28.02 9.87 12.13
C PHE A 20 26.62 9.83 11.50
N ALA A 21 26.57 9.69 10.18
CA ALA A 21 25.33 9.43 9.45
C ALA A 21 24.53 8.28 10.10
N GLY A 22 23.27 8.56 10.45
CA GLY A 22 22.36 7.59 11.07
C GLY A 22 22.79 7.06 12.44
N GLY A 23 23.73 7.72 13.14
CA GLY A 23 24.21 7.27 14.44
C GLY A 23 25.20 6.10 14.41
N VAL A 24 25.64 5.69 13.21
CA VAL A 24 26.45 4.48 13.02
C VAL A 24 27.94 4.83 13.05
N ILE A 25 28.63 4.45 14.13
CA ILE A 25 30.08 4.68 14.26
C ILE A 25 30.83 4.03 13.08
N GLY A 26 31.63 4.83 12.40
CA GLY A 26 32.41 4.41 11.22
C GLY A 26 31.75 4.72 9.87
N ALA A 27 30.58 5.35 9.84
CA ALA A 27 30.00 5.84 8.60
C ALA A 27 30.94 6.82 7.88
N GLU A 28 30.91 6.81 6.54
CA GLU A 28 31.79 7.64 5.71
C GLU A 28 31.47 9.14 5.75
N PHE A 29 30.24 9.47 6.13
CA PHE A 29 29.70 10.82 6.15
C PHE A 29 29.22 11.19 7.55
N CYS A 30 29.28 12.49 7.87
CA CYS A 30 28.71 13.01 9.10
C CYS A 30 27.19 13.20 8.99
N SER A 31 26.51 13.23 10.12
CA SER A 31 25.06 13.43 10.22
C SER A 31 24.56 14.72 9.55
N ASN A 32 25.43 15.72 9.35
CA ASN A 32 25.08 16.97 8.69
C ASN A 32 25.20 16.95 7.16
N CYS A 33 26.00 16.01 6.61
CA CYS A 33 26.27 15.87 5.17
C CYS A 33 25.38 14.86 4.48
N VAL A 34 24.52 14.18 5.24
CA VAL A 34 23.51 13.28 4.70
C VAL A 34 22.11 13.83 4.92
N ASP A 35 21.17 13.40 4.11
CA ASP A 35 19.74 13.57 4.38
C ASP A 35 19.27 12.60 5.50
N LYS A 36 17.98 12.67 5.83
CA LYS A 36 17.38 11.83 6.87
C LYS A 36 17.48 10.33 6.56
N ASP A 37 17.64 9.99 5.28
CA ASP A 37 17.70 8.62 4.77
C ASP A 37 19.15 8.12 4.67
N GLY A 38 20.13 8.93 5.06
CA GLY A 38 21.54 8.55 5.15
C GLY A 38 22.33 8.71 3.85
N PHE A 39 21.74 9.30 2.82
CA PHE A 39 22.43 9.56 1.56
C PHE A 39 23.09 10.94 1.54
N PRO A 40 24.19 11.13 0.79
CA PRO A 40 24.87 12.42 0.66
C PRO A 40 23.94 13.54 0.15
N LYS A 41 24.09 14.73 0.74
CA LYS A 41 23.46 15.97 0.29
C LYS A 41 24.11 16.53 -0.98
N MET A 42 23.42 17.43 -1.67
CA MET A 42 23.95 18.11 -2.87
C MET A 42 25.09 19.07 -2.50
N PHE A 43 25.91 19.41 -3.50
CA PHE A 43 27.06 20.30 -3.31
C PHE A 43 26.61 21.67 -2.78
N SER A 44 25.59 22.27 -3.40
CA SER A 44 25.00 23.55 -2.97
C SER A 44 24.56 23.56 -1.50
N GLU A 45 24.00 22.46 -0.99
CA GLU A 45 23.59 22.34 0.42
C GLU A 45 24.77 22.33 1.38
N ILE A 46 25.85 21.63 0.99
CA ILE A 46 27.06 21.60 1.79
C ILE A 46 27.67 23.00 1.82
N ILE A 47 27.73 23.69 0.68
CA ILE A 47 28.16 25.08 0.59
C ILE A 47 27.30 25.98 1.47
N LYS A 48 25.97 25.90 1.37
CA LYS A 48 25.05 26.72 2.16
C LYS A 48 25.24 26.52 3.67
N LYS A 49 25.34 25.27 4.14
CA LYS A 49 25.59 24.99 5.56
C LYS A 49 26.97 25.47 6.02
N MET A 50 27.99 25.31 5.18
CA MET A 50 29.35 25.78 5.48
C MET A 50 29.38 27.32 5.54
N LYS A 51 28.68 27.98 4.62
CA LYS A 51 28.46 29.43 4.58
C LYS A 51 27.78 29.92 5.86
N GLU A 52 26.64 29.34 6.24
CA GLU A 52 25.93 29.67 7.49
C GLU A 52 26.84 29.51 8.72
N LYS A 53 27.64 28.45 8.75
CA LYS A 53 28.63 28.23 9.81
C LYS A 53 29.73 29.29 9.81
N PHE A 54 30.27 29.68 8.65
CA PHE A 54 31.28 30.74 8.57
C PHE A 54 30.73 32.11 8.95
N ILE A 55 29.51 32.45 8.55
CA ILE A 55 28.84 33.68 9.00
C ILE A 55 28.71 33.67 10.54
N ALA A 56 28.26 32.56 11.12
CA ALA A 56 28.08 32.44 12.57
C ALA A 56 29.40 32.44 13.36
N GLN A 57 30.49 31.89 12.81
CA GLN A 57 31.77 31.73 13.51
C GLN A 57 32.77 32.86 13.26
N LEU A 58 32.77 33.43 12.06
CA LEU A 58 33.79 34.40 11.61
C LEU A 58 33.23 35.82 11.47
N LEU A 59 31.90 36.01 11.59
CA LEU A 59 31.24 37.31 11.46
C LEU A 59 31.59 38.06 10.16
N ILE A 60 31.78 37.32 9.07
CA ILE A 60 32.11 37.84 7.73
C ILE A 60 30.84 38.07 6.89
N SER A 61 30.98 38.82 5.79
CA SER A 61 29.87 39.04 4.86
C SER A 61 29.41 37.74 4.20
N GLU A 62 28.14 37.68 3.78
CA GLU A 62 27.59 36.49 3.13
C GLU A 62 28.37 36.08 1.88
N LYS A 63 28.83 37.06 1.10
CA LYS A 63 29.61 36.86 -0.12
C LYS A 63 31.01 36.29 0.16
N GLU A 64 31.66 36.74 1.23
CA GLU A 64 32.96 36.20 1.65
C GLU A 64 32.82 34.79 2.23
N ALA A 65 31.79 34.54 3.03
CA ALA A 65 31.48 33.22 3.56
C ALA A 65 31.18 32.21 2.46
N GLU A 66 30.45 32.61 1.42
CA GLU A 66 30.17 31.77 0.26
C GLU A 66 31.44 31.42 -0.50
N LYS A 67 32.29 32.41 -0.79
CA LYS A 67 33.59 32.18 -1.45
C LYS A 67 34.47 31.21 -0.66
N MET A 68 34.62 31.43 0.64
CA MET A 68 35.39 30.54 1.52
C MET A 68 34.80 29.14 1.59
N ALA A 69 33.46 29.01 1.63
CA ALA A 69 32.80 27.72 1.59
C ALA A 69 33.11 26.98 0.30
N LEU A 70 33.05 27.68 -0.84
CA LEU A 70 33.31 27.11 -2.16
C LEU A 70 34.74 26.58 -2.27
N GLU A 71 35.74 27.39 -1.90
CA GLU A 71 37.16 27.02 -1.93
C GLU A 71 37.49 25.83 -1.01
N ASN A 72 36.91 25.79 0.19
CA ASN A 72 37.15 24.70 1.14
C ASN A 72 36.49 23.38 0.74
N ILE A 73 35.30 23.43 0.15
CA ILE A 73 34.55 22.22 -0.17
C ILE A 73 34.96 21.66 -1.54
N SER A 74 35.22 22.51 -2.54
CA SER A 74 35.64 22.06 -3.88
C SER A 74 36.97 21.30 -3.86
N SER A 75 37.87 21.63 -2.94
CA SER A 75 39.17 20.97 -2.78
C SER A 75 39.12 19.63 -2.04
N ILE A 76 37.96 19.22 -1.51
CA ILE A 76 37.81 17.92 -0.84
C ILE A 76 37.82 16.79 -1.88
N PRO A 77 38.61 15.70 -1.67
CA PRO A 77 38.76 14.62 -2.65
C PRO A 77 37.45 14.00 -3.16
N TYR A 78 36.42 13.94 -2.30
CA TYR A 78 35.10 13.43 -2.68
C TYR A 78 34.44 14.23 -3.81
N TRP A 79 34.60 15.55 -3.83
CA TRP A 79 34.02 16.42 -4.85
C TRP A 79 34.90 16.49 -6.11
N LEU A 80 36.23 16.59 -5.95
CA LEU A 80 37.18 16.55 -7.06
C LEU A 80 37.01 15.29 -7.94
N GLN A 81 36.91 14.12 -7.30
CA GLN A 81 36.72 12.85 -8.02
C GLN A 81 35.41 12.79 -8.82
N LYS A 82 34.37 13.51 -8.40
CA LYS A 82 33.09 13.54 -9.13
C LYS A 82 33.17 14.39 -10.39
N GLU A 83 33.91 15.51 -10.32
CA GLU A 83 34.18 16.36 -11.48
C GLU A 83 35.05 15.61 -12.52
N GLU A 84 36.12 14.93 -12.08
CA GLU A 84 36.99 14.12 -12.95
C GLU A 84 36.26 12.97 -13.68
N LYS A 85 35.19 12.42 -13.10
CA LYS A 85 34.37 11.36 -13.73
C LYS A 85 33.69 11.85 -15.01
N LEU A 86 33.42 13.15 -15.15
CA LEU A 86 32.76 13.75 -16.31
C LEU A 86 33.77 14.17 -17.38
N THR A 87 34.92 14.71 -16.98
CA THR A 87 35.90 15.32 -17.90
C THR A 87 36.35 14.37 -19.01
N ASN A 88 36.57 13.09 -18.67
CA ASN A 88 37.12 12.07 -19.57
C ASN A 88 36.06 11.28 -20.37
N LYS A 89 34.80 11.72 -20.37
CA LYS A 89 33.68 10.99 -20.98
C LYS A 89 33.04 11.82 -22.08
N ASN A 90 32.77 11.21 -23.23
CA ASN A 90 32.09 11.91 -24.33
C ASN A 90 30.57 11.76 -24.25
N TYR A 91 30.09 10.75 -23.52
CA TYR A 91 28.67 10.45 -23.40
C TYR A 91 28.29 10.08 -21.97
N ILE A 92 27.09 10.46 -21.57
CA ILE A 92 26.47 10.05 -20.31
C ILE A 92 25.19 9.31 -20.64
N LEU A 93 25.12 8.03 -20.28
CA LEU A 93 23.91 7.24 -20.37
C LEU A 93 23.27 7.19 -18.97
N ILE A 94 22.08 7.74 -18.83
CA ILE A 94 21.32 7.68 -17.59
C ILE A 94 20.10 6.80 -17.83
N THR A 95 19.88 5.80 -16.98
CA THR A 95 18.64 5.00 -17.01
C THR A 95 17.79 5.22 -15.78
N ASP A 96 16.47 5.15 -15.94
CA ASP A 96 15.50 5.00 -14.86
C ASP A 96 14.79 3.66 -15.03
N ILE A 97 15.05 2.73 -14.12
CA ILE A 97 14.45 1.39 -14.15
C ILE A 97 13.13 1.44 -13.38
N GLY A 98 12.05 1.75 -14.09
CA GLY A 98 10.69 1.78 -13.56
C GLY A 98 10.06 0.40 -13.39
N SER A 99 8.86 0.31 -12.79
CA SER A 99 8.14 -0.95 -12.59
C SER A 99 7.64 -1.60 -13.90
N THR A 100 7.22 -0.79 -14.86
CA THR A 100 6.71 -1.25 -16.17
C THR A 100 7.68 -0.98 -17.31
N THR A 101 8.40 0.14 -17.26
CA THR A 101 9.25 0.63 -18.34
C THR A 101 10.59 1.10 -17.80
N THR A 102 11.66 0.68 -18.46
CA THR A 102 13.02 1.19 -18.28
C THR A 102 13.26 2.29 -19.31
N LYS A 103 13.56 3.51 -18.84
CA LYS A 103 13.76 4.69 -19.69
C LYS A 103 15.22 5.09 -19.70
N ALA A 104 15.74 5.55 -20.83
CA ALA A 104 17.11 5.97 -20.96
C ALA A 104 17.21 7.34 -21.60
N VAL A 105 18.13 8.16 -21.08
CA VAL A 105 18.54 9.44 -21.63
C VAL A 105 20.02 9.34 -21.99
N LEU A 106 20.35 9.69 -23.23
CA LEU A 106 21.74 9.81 -23.69
C LEU A 106 22.12 11.29 -23.81
N LEU A 107 23.14 11.70 -23.07
CA LEU A 107 23.76 13.02 -23.19
C LEU A 107 25.07 12.92 -23.96
N GLY A 108 25.36 13.92 -24.78
CA GLY A 108 26.59 14.05 -25.54
C GLY A 108 27.36 15.31 -25.19
N LYS A 109 28.69 15.19 -25.18
CA LYS A 109 29.58 16.31 -24.92
C LYS A 109 29.60 17.26 -26.12
N THR A 110 29.42 18.55 -25.87
CA THR A 110 29.47 19.63 -26.86
C THR A 110 30.92 20.11 -27.04
N PRO A 111 31.22 20.88 -28.11
CA PRO A 111 32.55 21.48 -28.30
C PRO A 111 33.00 22.41 -27.17
N GLN A 112 32.06 22.94 -26.37
CA GLN A 112 32.33 23.82 -25.23
C GLN A 112 32.55 23.05 -23.92
N ASP A 113 32.81 21.75 -23.98
CA ASP A 113 33.00 20.85 -22.83
C ASP A 113 31.74 20.68 -21.94
N ASP A 114 30.57 21.01 -22.47
CA ASP A 114 29.27 20.91 -21.81
C ASP A 114 28.51 19.66 -22.28
N PHE A 115 27.35 19.32 -21.72
CA PHE A 115 26.53 18.19 -22.17
C PHE A 115 25.12 18.61 -22.59
N GLU A 116 24.61 17.99 -23.64
CA GLU A 116 23.23 18.16 -24.12
C GLU A 116 22.56 16.82 -24.40
N MET A 117 21.22 16.80 -24.32
CA MET A 117 20.45 15.59 -24.60
C MET A 117 20.45 15.27 -26.10
N ILE A 118 20.95 14.09 -26.45
CA ILE A 118 20.96 13.59 -27.83
C ILE A 118 19.69 12.80 -28.13
N ALA A 119 19.31 11.88 -27.24
CA ALA A 119 18.23 10.93 -27.50
C ALA A 119 17.61 10.39 -26.20
N ILE A 120 16.36 9.96 -26.31
CA ILE A 120 15.60 9.30 -25.25
C ILE A 120 14.94 8.06 -25.83
N GLU A 121 15.00 6.96 -25.09
CA GLU A 121 14.33 5.71 -25.46
C GLU A 121 13.73 5.02 -24.25
N ASN A 122 12.85 4.06 -24.51
CA ASN A 122 12.31 3.19 -23.46
C ASN A 122 12.17 1.74 -23.91
N SER A 123 12.12 0.84 -22.94
CA SER A 123 11.89 -0.60 -23.12
C SER A 123 11.04 -1.14 -21.97
N PRO A 124 10.25 -2.21 -22.16
CA PRO A 124 9.63 -2.91 -21.03
C PRO A 124 10.67 -3.29 -19.97
N THR A 125 10.32 -3.09 -18.69
CA THR A 125 11.15 -3.56 -17.57
C THR A 125 11.05 -5.07 -17.43
N THR A 126 12.17 -5.73 -17.14
CA THR A 126 12.31 -7.20 -17.10
C THR A 126 12.52 -7.75 -15.68
N VAL A 127 11.91 -7.13 -14.67
CA VAL A 127 12.05 -7.50 -13.25
C VAL A 127 11.19 -8.70 -12.84
N GLU A 128 10.14 -9.01 -13.60
CA GLU A 128 9.19 -10.10 -13.32
C GLU A 128 9.47 -11.35 -14.19
N LYS A 129 8.82 -12.47 -13.84
CA LYS A 129 8.85 -13.71 -14.64
C LYS A 129 8.28 -13.49 -16.05
N PRO A 130 8.81 -14.18 -17.07
CA PRO A 130 9.79 -15.26 -17.01
C PRO A 130 11.25 -14.81 -16.97
N THR A 131 11.53 -13.51 -17.07
CA THR A 131 12.90 -13.00 -17.26
C THR A 131 13.66 -12.84 -15.95
N GLU A 132 13.04 -12.21 -14.94
CA GLU A 132 13.64 -11.94 -13.63
C GLU A 132 15.11 -11.43 -13.72
N ASP A 133 15.38 -10.41 -14.54
CA ASP A 133 16.68 -9.71 -14.59
C ASP A 133 16.54 -8.31 -15.20
N VAL A 134 16.71 -7.24 -14.40
CA VAL A 134 16.60 -5.85 -14.85
C VAL A 134 17.65 -5.42 -15.88
N LYS A 135 18.79 -6.11 -15.94
CA LYS A 135 19.87 -5.78 -16.90
C LYS A 135 19.41 -5.96 -18.34
N ILE A 136 18.48 -6.88 -18.60
CA ILE A 136 17.95 -7.13 -19.94
C ILE A 136 17.17 -5.89 -20.43
N GLY A 137 16.34 -5.28 -19.57
CA GLY A 137 15.67 -4.01 -19.87
C GLY A 137 16.64 -2.88 -20.18
N VAL A 138 17.71 -2.75 -19.38
CA VAL A 138 18.80 -1.78 -19.60
C VAL A 138 19.53 -2.04 -20.93
N TYR A 139 19.82 -3.31 -21.25
CA TYR A 139 20.44 -3.69 -22.51
C TYR A 139 19.57 -3.29 -23.70
N ASN A 140 18.29 -3.63 -23.64
CA ASN A 140 17.33 -3.40 -24.72
C ASN A 140 17.17 -1.90 -25.02
N VAL A 141 17.03 -1.07 -23.99
CA VAL A 141 16.88 0.38 -24.19
C VAL A 141 18.16 1.03 -24.72
N ALA A 142 19.33 0.63 -24.22
CA ALA A 142 20.60 1.13 -24.74
C ALA A 142 20.85 0.68 -26.18
N LYS A 143 20.44 -0.55 -26.57
CA LYS A 143 20.50 -1.00 -27.96
C LYS A 143 19.59 -0.21 -28.89
N LYS A 144 18.41 0.19 -28.42
CA LYS A 144 17.54 1.11 -29.18
C LYS A 144 18.22 2.47 -29.38
N LEU A 145 18.87 3.02 -28.36
CA LEU A 145 19.66 4.26 -28.49
C LEU A 145 20.83 4.12 -29.46
N GLU A 146 21.59 3.01 -29.43
CA GLU A 146 22.66 2.76 -30.42
C GLU A 146 22.10 2.75 -31.84
N LYS A 147 20.94 2.11 -32.05
CA LYS A 147 20.28 2.03 -33.36
C LYS A 147 19.77 3.41 -33.83
N GLN A 148 19.23 4.21 -32.91
CA GLN A 148 18.69 5.54 -33.21
C GLN A 148 19.80 6.56 -33.51
N THR A 149 20.88 6.54 -32.75
CA THR A 149 21.92 7.58 -32.79
C THR A 149 23.16 7.20 -33.60
N GLY A 150 23.38 5.91 -33.85
CA GLY A 150 24.62 5.39 -34.44
C GLY A 150 25.82 5.39 -33.47
N ILE A 151 25.64 5.84 -32.22
CA ILE A 151 26.70 5.90 -31.21
C ILE A 151 26.87 4.52 -30.59
N LYS A 152 28.11 4.00 -30.52
CA LYS A 152 28.42 2.74 -29.83
C LYS A 152 28.49 2.97 -28.31
N LEU A 153 27.50 2.46 -27.59
CA LEU A 153 27.38 2.54 -26.14
C LEU A 153 28.01 1.33 -25.43
N PHE A 154 28.06 0.17 -26.09
CA PHE A 154 28.59 -1.07 -25.52
C PHE A 154 30.00 -1.43 -25.99
N LYS A 155 30.73 -2.20 -25.16
CA LYS A 155 31.93 -2.94 -25.61
C LYS A 155 31.53 -4.09 -26.55
N SER A 156 32.44 -4.51 -27.41
CA SER A 156 32.19 -5.51 -28.47
C SER A 156 31.65 -6.87 -27.99
N MET A 157 31.94 -7.28 -26.75
CA MET A 157 31.48 -8.54 -26.15
C MET A 157 30.28 -8.39 -25.19
N ALA A 158 29.67 -7.21 -25.09
CA ALA A 158 28.55 -6.99 -24.18
C ALA A 158 27.34 -7.85 -24.55
N LYS A 159 26.72 -8.48 -23.55
CA LYS A 159 25.51 -9.29 -23.66
C LYS A 159 24.48 -8.86 -22.60
N PRO A 160 23.19 -9.18 -22.76
CA PRO A 160 22.17 -8.84 -21.76
C PRO A 160 22.52 -9.31 -20.34
N GLU A 161 23.12 -10.50 -20.21
CA GLU A 161 23.47 -11.10 -18.93
C GLU A 161 24.75 -10.51 -18.32
N ASN A 162 25.61 -9.92 -19.15
CA ASN A 162 26.89 -9.32 -18.77
C ASN A 162 27.08 -7.97 -19.46
N LEU A 163 26.49 -6.94 -18.85
CA LEU A 163 26.54 -5.56 -19.33
C LEU A 163 27.94 -4.97 -19.17
N SER A 164 28.46 -4.38 -20.25
CA SER A 164 29.72 -3.64 -20.23
C SER A 164 29.66 -2.46 -21.19
N PHE A 165 29.67 -1.23 -20.67
CA PHE A 165 29.64 0.00 -21.45
C PHE A 165 31.02 0.39 -21.97
N SER A 166 31.04 1.12 -23.10
CA SER A 166 32.25 1.67 -23.70
C SER A 166 32.99 2.61 -22.74
N ASP A 167 34.32 2.69 -22.84
CA ASP A 167 35.13 3.51 -21.93
C ASP A 167 34.84 5.01 -22.06
N ASN A 168 34.25 5.45 -23.18
CA ASN A 168 33.81 6.83 -23.41
C ASN A 168 32.41 7.15 -22.84
N VAL A 169 31.74 6.16 -22.23
CA VAL A 169 30.38 6.29 -21.67
C VAL A 169 30.45 6.26 -20.15
N LEU A 170 29.83 7.27 -19.52
CA LEU A 170 29.49 7.23 -18.10
C LEU A 170 28.09 6.67 -17.94
N TYR A 171 27.94 5.53 -17.27
CA TYR A 171 26.63 4.94 -17.01
C TYR A 171 26.14 5.29 -15.60
N LEU A 172 24.97 5.92 -15.53
CA LEU A 172 24.27 6.26 -14.29
C LEU A 172 22.88 5.63 -14.30
N THR A 173 22.33 5.36 -13.13
CA THR A 173 20.96 4.84 -13.07
C THR A 173 20.23 5.21 -11.78
N THR A 174 18.93 5.40 -11.92
CA THR A 174 17.95 5.31 -10.85
C THR A 174 17.19 4.00 -10.97
N SER A 175 16.57 3.55 -9.88
CA SER A 175 15.70 2.39 -9.92
C SER A 175 14.53 2.54 -8.96
N SER A 176 13.37 2.09 -9.43
CA SER A 176 12.19 1.72 -8.63
C SER A 176 11.74 0.28 -8.93
N ALA A 177 12.50 -0.44 -9.75
CA ALA A 177 12.27 -1.84 -10.12
C ALA A 177 12.65 -2.78 -8.97
N GLY A 178 11.81 -2.79 -7.93
CA GLY A 178 11.61 -3.84 -6.92
C GLY A 178 10.11 -3.94 -6.56
N GLY A 179 9.26 -3.19 -7.27
CA GLY A 179 7.88 -2.89 -6.90
C GLY A 179 7.75 -1.93 -5.72
N GLY A 180 6.58 -1.30 -5.58
CA GLY A 180 6.27 -0.49 -4.41
C GLY A 180 6.29 -1.36 -3.16
N LEU A 181 6.78 -0.80 -2.06
CA LEU A 181 6.95 -1.46 -0.77
C LEU A 181 5.63 -2.06 -0.27
N GLN A 182 5.44 -3.38 -0.32
CA GLN A 182 4.21 -4.03 0.11
C GLN A 182 4.19 -4.23 1.62
N ILE A 183 3.22 -3.63 2.29
CA ILE A 183 3.11 -3.64 3.75
C ILE A 183 1.83 -4.36 4.19
N LEU A 184 2.00 -5.32 5.08
CA LEU A 184 0.92 -5.90 5.86
C LEU A 184 0.75 -5.10 7.16
N ILE A 185 -0.44 -4.55 7.39
CA ILE A 185 -0.74 -3.78 8.61
C ILE A 185 -1.49 -4.66 9.60
N ILE A 186 -0.98 -4.76 10.83
CA ILE A 186 -1.66 -5.42 11.93
C ILE A 186 -1.82 -4.39 13.05
N GLY A 187 -3.05 -3.96 13.31
CA GLY A 187 -3.36 -3.04 14.39
C GLY A 187 -4.29 -3.70 15.41
N LEU A 188 -4.23 -3.28 16.67
CA LEU A 188 -5.14 -3.80 17.70
C LEU A 188 -6.63 -3.61 17.32
N THR A 189 -7.00 -2.41 16.88
CA THR A 189 -8.34 -2.02 16.40
C THR A 189 -8.24 -1.35 15.03
N LEU A 190 -9.27 -1.47 14.19
CA LEU A 190 -9.32 -0.87 12.86
C LEU A 190 -9.25 0.66 12.92
N PHE A 191 -10.05 1.29 13.79
CA PHE A 191 -10.22 2.74 13.83
C PHE A 191 -9.05 3.50 14.46
N ASP A 192 -8.35 2.90 15.43
CA ASP A 192 -7.25 3.56 16.13
C ASP A 192 -5.90 3.07 15.62
N SER A 193 -5.47 1.89 16.09
CA SER A 193 -4.09 1.42 15.96
C SER A 193 -3.73 1.07 14.51
N ALA A 194 -4.65 0.38 13.83
CA ALA A 194 -4.47 0.04 12.43
C ALA A 194 -4.50 1.29 11.54
N SER A 195 -5.43 2.21 11.81
CA SER A 195 -5.51 3.52 11.12
C SER A 195 -4.23 4.35 11.26
N SER A 196 -3.67 4.47 12.48
CA SER A 196 -2.37 5.09 12.71
C SER A 196 -1.25 4.37 11.94
N GLY A 197 -1.27 3.03 11.93
CA GLY A 197 -0.34 2.20 11.18
C GLY A 197 -0.41 2.44 9.66
N LYS A 198 -1.63 2.52 9.10
CA LYS A 198 -1.87 2.86 7.69
C LYS A 198 -1.28 4.23 7.35
N ARG A 199 -1.52 5.26 8.17
CA ARG A 199 -0.94 6.61 7.96
C ARG A 199 0.58 6.59 8.01
N ALA A 200 1.18 5.83 8.92
CA ALA A 200 2.64 5.67 8.99
C ALA A 200 3.20 4.99 7.74
N ALA A 201 2.56 3.89 7.31
CA ALA A 201 2.92 3.12 6.12
C ALA A 201 2.79 3.94 4.82
N PHE A 202 1.66 4.60 4.60
CA PHE A 202 1.48 5.51 3.48
C PHE A 202 2.52 6.63 3.50
N GLY A 203 2.83 7.18 4.68
CA GLY A 203 3.85 8.22 4.84
C GLY A 203 5.25 7.78 4.47
N ALA A 204 5.54 6.49 4.57
CA ALA A 204 6.81 5.91 4.16
C ALA A 204 6.82 5.50 2.68
N GLY A 205 5.67 5.58 2.01
CA GLY A 205 5.47 5.20 0.63
C GLY A 205 5.09 3.74 0.41
N GLY A 206 4.52 3.09 1.42
CA GLY A 206 4.08 1.69 1.37
C GLY A 206 2.74 1.48 0.67
N VAL A 207 2.64 0.37 -0.08
CA VAL A 207 1.43 -0.23 -0.63
C VAL A 207 0.84 -1.16 0.41
N ILE A 208 -0.36 -0.87 0.89
CA ILE A 208 -1.00 -1.70 1.92
C ILE A 208 -1.71 -2.86 1.23
N LEU A 209 -1.24 -4.09 1.49
CA LEU A 209 -1.85 -5.31 0.93
C LEU A 209 -3.21 -5.59 1.56
N ASP A 210 -3.24 -5.57 2.88
CA ASP A 210 -4.44 -5.76 3.70
C ASP A 210 -4.16 -5.21 5.11
N THR A 211 -5.21 -5.08 5.91
CA THR A 211 -5.15 -4.65 7.30
C THR A 211 -5.94 -5.59 8.18
N PHE A 212 -5.30 -6.06 9.25
CA PHE A 212 -5.92 -6.97 10.21
C PHE A 212 -6.02 -6.32 11.58
N ALA A 213 -7.14 -6.57 12.24
CA ALA A 213 -7.39 -6.14 13.61
C ALA A 213 -8.35 -7.11 14.32
N ILE A 214 -8.52 -6.97 15.63
CA ILE A 214 -9.42 -7.84 16.39
C ILE A 214 -10.89 -7.62 16.00
N ASP A 215 -11.24 -6.41 15.58
CA ASP A 215 -12.58 -5.95 15.23
C ASP A 215 -12.86 -5.94 13.71
N ASP A 216 -12.06 -6.64 12.90
CA ASP A 216 -12.16 -6.63 11.42
C ASP A 216 -13.23 -7.54 10.81
N LYS A 217 -14.16 -8.05 11.64
CA LYS A 217 -15.26 -8.98 11.32
C LYS A 217 -14.85 -10.38 10.87
N ARG A 218 -13.59 -10.62 10.51
CA ARG A 218 -13.10 -11.96 10.14
C ARG A 218 -12.82 -12.80 11.39
N SER A 219 -13.12 -14.09 11.31
CA SER A 219 -12.66 -15.06 12.31
C SER A 219 -11.15 -15.23 12.25
N SER A 220 -10.51 -15.69 13.33
CA SER A 220 -9.06 -15.95 13.33
C SER A 220 -8.59 -16.90 12.23
N LEU A 221 -9.46 -17.81 11.78
CA LEU A 221 -9.16 -18.72 10.67
C LEU A 221 -9.14 -17.98 9.32
N GLU A 222 -10.17 -17.19 9.06
CA GLU A 222 -10.26 -16.37 7.84
C GLU A 222 -9.12 -15.35 7.78
N GLN A 223 -8.77 -14.72 8.90
CA GLN A 223 -7.61 -13.83 8.99
C GLN A 223 -6.32 -14.55 8.61
N MET A 224 -6.11 -15.76 9.12
CA MET A 224 -4.93 -16.56 8.84
C MET A 224 -4.85 -16.96 7.36
N GLN A 225 -5.96 -17.40 6.77
CA GLN A 225 -6.03 -17.76 5.35
C GLN A 225 -5.74 -16.55 4.46
N ALA A 226 -6.35 -15.41 4.77
CA ALA A 226 -6.10 -14.15 4.07
C ALA A 226 -4.64 -13.73 4.19
N MET A 227 -4.03 -13.74 5.39
CA MET A 227 -2.60 -13.40 5.56
C MET A 227 -1.67 -14.35 4.80
N LYS A 228 -1.98 -15.65 4.74
CA LYS A 228 -1.10 -16.68 4.17
C LYS A 228 -0.86 -16.50 2.66
N ILE A 229 -1.86 -16.04 1.93
CA ILE A 229 -1.77 -15.80 0.48
C ILE A 229 -1.11 -14.46 0.15
N LEU A 230 -0.89 -13.60 1.15
CA LEU A 230 -0.21 -12.33 0.95
C LEU A 230 1.30 -12.51 0.89
N HIS A 231 1.93 -11.68 0.06
CA HIS A 231 3.38 -11.64 -0.11
C HIS A 231 3.97 -10.29 0.35
N PRO A 232 3.98 -9.96 1.66
CA PRO A 232 4.46 -8.67 2.14
C PRO A 232 5.99 -8.55 2.11
N ASP A 233 6.48 -7.35 1.78
CA ASP A 233 7.89 -6.96 1.93
C ASP A 233 8.19 -6.53 3.38
N ILE A 234 7.23 -5.91 4.05
CA ILE A 234 7.32 -5.48 5.46
C ILE A 234 5.99 -5.79 6.18
N ILE A 235 6.08 -6.14 7.46
CA ILE A 235 4.93 -6.22 8.35
C ILE A 235 5.05 -5.10 9.39
N LEU A 236 4.04 -4.24 9.51
CA LEU A 236 3.94 -3.26 10.59
C LEU A 236 2.88 -3.72 11.58
N MET A 237 3.32 -4.08 12.79
CA MET A 237 2.46 -4.46 13.89
C MET A 237 2.40 -3.34 14.92
N SER A 238 1.20 -2.85 15.20
CA SER A 238 0.96 -1.71 16.09
C SER A 238 -0.22 -1.95 17.03
N GLY A 239 -0.28 -1.12 18.08
CA GLY A 239 -1.44 -1.02 18.95
C GLY A 239 -1.13 -1.25 20.42
N GLY A 240 -2.17 -1.06 21.23
CA GLY A 240 -2.07 -0.87 22.67
C GLY A 240 -1.43 0.49 23.00
N ILE A 241 -2.05 1.24 23.92
CA ILE A 241 -1.37 2.36 24.57
C ILE A 241 -0.23 1.82 25.45
N ASP A 242 0.76 2.63 25.76
CA ASP A 242 1.80 2.22 26.70
C ASP A 242 1.16 1.92 28.07
N GLY A 243 1.42 0.73 28.62
CA GLY A 243 0.75 0.23 29.84
C GLY A 243 -0.53 -0.59 29.63
N GLY A 244 -0.97 -0.88 28.40
CA GLY A 244 -2.23 -1.60 28.15
C GLY A 244 -2.26 -2.61 26.99
N ALA A 245 -3.26 -3.48 26.99
CA ALA A 245 -3.63 -4.39 25.87
C ALA A 245 -2.55 -5.39 25.37
N ILE A 246 -1.68 -5.87 26.26
CA ILE A 246 -0.61 -6.85 25.91
C ILE A 246 -1.18 -8.16 25.35
N THR A 247 -2.18 -8.75 26.01
CA THR A 247 -2.77 -10.05 25.63
C THR A 247 -3.37 -10.02 24.22
N SER A 248 -4.10 -8.95 23.90
CA SER A 248 -4.73 -8.76 22.60
C SER A 248 -3.70 -8.59 21.47
N LEU A 249 -2.58 -7.90 21.73
CA LEU A 249 -1.48 -7.81 20.78
C LEU A 249 -0.83 -9.17 20.52
N LEU A 250 -0.59 -9.95 21.57
CA LEU A 250 -0.01 -11.29 21.42
C LEU A 250 -0.91 -12.22 20.63
N ARG A 251 -2.23 -12.11 20.82
CA ARG A 251 -3.19 -12.86 20.02
C ARG A 251 -3.06 -12.56 18.53
N LEU A 252 -2.97 -11.29 18.13
CA LEU A 252 -2.74 -10.92 16.73
C LEU A 252 -1.38 -11.45 16.23
N GLY A 253 -0.36 -11.40 17.09
CA GLY A 253 0.96 -11.92 16.76
C GLY A 253 0.96 -13.43 16.49
N GLU A 254 0.18 -14.21 17.23
CA GLU A 254 0.02 -15.65 17.00
C GLU A 254 -0.63 -15.95 15.65
N ILE A 255 -1.68 -15.20 15.32
CA ILE A 255 -2.40 -15.40 14.05
C ILE A 255 -1.42 -15.17 12.90
N LEU A 256 -0.60 -14.12 12.98
CA LEU A 256 0.47 -13.86 12.02
C LEU A 256 1.50 -14.99 11.96
N LEU A 257 1.99 -15.47 13.11
CA LEU A 257 2.98 -16.54 13.18
C LEU A 257 2.47 -17.83 12.54
N LEU A 258 1.20 -18.17 12.77
CA LEU A 258 0.55 -19.35 12.22
C LEU A 258 0.26 -19.21 10.72
N ALA A 259 -0.16 -18.02 10.27
CA ALA A 259 -0.36 -17.71 8.86
C ALA A 259 0.93 -17.89 8.07
N ASN A 260 2.08 -17.50 8.66
CA ASN A 260 3.41 -17.63 8.08
C ASN A 260 3.45 -17.13 6.62
N PRO A 261 3.15 -15.83 6.39
CA PRO A 261 3.23 -15.24 5.06
C PRO A 261 4.65 -15.36 4.49
N LYS A 262 4.78 -15.38 3.17
CA LYS A 262 6.07 -15.47 2.47
C LYS A 262 6.50 -14.11 1.91
N PRO A 263 7.80 -13.80 1.84
CA PRO A 263 8.26 -12.60 1.15
C PRO A 263 7.91 -12.68 -0.35
N LYS A 264 7.89 -11.52 -0.99
CA LYS A 264 7.68 -11.36 -2.43
C LYS A 264 8.84 -11.91 -3.27
N PHE A 265 10.07 -11.69 -2.84
CA PHE A 265 11.30 -12.17 -3.48
C PHE A 265 12.14 -12.98 -2.50
N GLY A 266 12.80 -14.03 -3.00
CA GLY A 266 13.72 -14.87 -2.21
C GLY A 266 13.01 -15.65 -1.09
N GLU A 267 12.60 -16.88 -1.38
CA GLU A 267 11.86 -17.73 -0.43
C GLU A 267 12.62 -18.03 0.89
N GLU A 268 13.93 -17.81 0.93
CA GLU A 268 14.79 -18.09 2.09
C GLU A 268 14.95 -16.89 3.06
N ASN A 269 14.47 -15.69 2.70
CA ASN A 269 14.68 -14.49 3.52
C ASN A 269 13.57 -14.27 4.56
N LYS A 270 13.95 -13.85 5.78
CA LYS A 270 13.00 -13.45 6.83
C LYS A 270 12.38 -12.10 6.50
N ILE A 271 11.05 -12.00 6.57
CA ILE A 271 10.33 -10.73 6.36
C ILE A 271 10.64 -9.77 7.54
N PRO A 272 11.02 -8.51 7.27
CA PRO A 272 11.09 -7.45 8.28
C PRO A 272 9.74 -7.23 8.98
N LEU A 273 9.74 -7.34 10.32
CA LEU A 273 8.58 -7.04 11.16
C LEU A 273 8.92 -5.87 12.07
N ILE A 274 8.23 -4.75 11.87
CA ILE A 274 8.33 -3.55 12.67
C ILE A 274 7.24 -3.59 13.75
N PHE A 275 7.66 -3.66 15.01
CA PHE A 275 6.75 -3.53 16.15
C PHE A 275 6.76 -2.09 16.68
N ALA A 276 5.60 -1.45 16.57
CA ALA A 276 5.36 -0.07 16.96
C ALA A 276 4.17 0.06 17.93
N GLY A 277 3.96 -0.96 18.77
CA GLY A 277 2.91 -1.00 19.79
C GLY A 277 3.43 -0.78 21.21
N ASN A 278 2.59 -1.12 22.20
CA ASN A 278 2.88 -0.98 23.63
C ASN A 278 4.31 -1.46 23.99
N LYS A 279 5.10 -0.56 24.60
CA LYS A 279 6.47 -0.85 25.05
C LYS A 279 6.59 -2.07 25.96
N ASP A 280 5.58 -2.36 26.79
CA ASP A 280 5.58 -3.46 27.76
C ASP A 280 5.35 -4.82 27.08
N ALA A 281 4.85 -4.84 25.84
CA ALA A 281 4.66 -6.07 25.06
C ALA A 281 5.93 -6.52 24.29
N ARG A 282 6.97 -5.68 24.22
CA ARG A 282 8.13 -5.88 23.33
C ARG A 282 8.87 -7.19 23.57
N GLU A 283 9.07 -7.58 24.82
CA GLU A 283 9.79 -8.81 25.16
C GLU A 283 9.02 -10.07 24.72
N PHE A 284 7.70 -10.05 24.89
CA PHE A 284 6.82 -11.14 24.44
C PHE A 284 6.83 -11.25 22.91
N ILE A 285 6.73 -10.12 22.22
CA ILE A 285 6.80 -10.05 20.74
C ILE A 285 8.16 -10.50 20.23
N HIS A 286 9.25 -10.12 20.91
CA HIS A 286 10.59 -10.60 20.58
C HIS A 286 10.68 -12.11 20.64
N ASN A 287 10.24 -12.69 21.76
CA ASN A 287 10.24 -14.15 21.95
C ASN A 287 9.35 -14.88 20.93
N LEU A 288 8.22 -14.28 20.53
CA LEU A 288 7.28 -14.88 19.58
C LEU A 288 7.86 -14.95 18.15
N PHE A 289 8.65 -13.95 17.74
CA PHE A 289 9.01 -13.78 16.32
C PHE A 289 10.49 -13.89 15.98
N LYS A 290 11.42 -13.91 16.95
CA LYS A 290 12.88 -13.92 16.72
C LYS A 290 13.36 -14.95 15.69
N ASP A 291 12.71 -16.11 15.64
CA ASP A 291 13.13 -17.23 14.79
C ASP A 291 12.53 -17.15 13.37
N LYS A 292 11.45 -16.39 13.18
CA LYS A 292 10.69 -16.34 11.91
C LYS A 292 10.81 -15.04 11.15
N PHE A 293 10.89 -13.90 11.84
CA PHE A 293 10.92 -12.58 11.23
C PHE A 293 12.18 -11.81 11.60
N GLN A 294 12.56 -10.83 10.78
CA GLN A 294 13.61 -9.88 11.11
C GLN A 294 13.00 -8.73 11.93
N LEU A 295 13.16 -8.76 13.25
CA LEU A 295 12.44 -7.87 14.15
C LEU A 295 13.09 -6.49 14.31
N PHE A 296 12.25 -5.46 14.26
CA PHE A 296 12.63 -4.07 14.51
C PHE A 296 11.65 -3.43 15.49
N PHE A 297 12.19 -2.86 16.57
CA PHE A 297 11.38 -2.13 17.56
C PHE A 297 11.51 -0.63 17.34
N VAL A 298 10.38 0.06 17.31
CA VAL A 298 10.31 1.53 17.25
C VAL A 298 9.43 2.05 18.40
N PRO A 299 9.52 3.35 18.76
CA PRO A 299 8.55 3.98 19.64
C PRO A 299 7.10 3.69 19.23
N ASN A 300 6.21 3.56 20.22
CA ASN A 300 4.80 3.27 19.98
C ASN A 300 4.18 4.37 19.11
N ILE A 301 3.45 3.99 18.04
CA ILE A 301 2.78 4.96 17.17
C ILE A 301 1.59 5.66 17.83
N ARG A 302 1.04 5.07 18.90
CA ARG A 302 -0.07 5.62 19.67
C ARG A 302 0.15 5.37 21.16
N PRO A 303 1.12 6.06 21.80
CA PRO A 303 1.47 5.82 23.20
C PRO A 303 0.34 6.19 24.17
N LYS A 304 -0.56 7.11 23.78
CA LYS A 304 -1.73 7.57 24.56
C LYS A 304 -2.98 7.50 23.69
N LEU A 305 -4.16 7.42 24.31
CA LEU A 305 -5.43 7.27 23.58
C LEU A 305 -5.67 8.38 22.54
N ASN A 306 -5.26 9.62 22.81
CA ASN A 306 -5.45 10.78 21.94
C ASN A 306 -4.13 11.34 21.36
N GLY A 307 -3.03 10.58 21.40
CA GLY A 307 -1.72 11.07 20.94
C GLY A 307 -1.05 10.10 19.97
N GLU A 308 -0.60 10.59 18.82
CA GLU A 308 0.10 9.82 17.79
C GLU A 308 1.59 10.20 17.69
N ASN A 309 2.43 9.23 17.37
CA ASN A 309 3.86 9.39 17.13
C ASN A 309 4.28 8.54 15.91
N LEU A 310 3.85 8.95 14.72
CA LEU A 310 3.98 8.14 13.50
C LEU A 310 5.39 8.13 12.90
N GLN A 311 6.18 9.16 13.17
CA GLN A 311 7.46 9.42 12.50
C GLN A 311 8.49 8.31 12.66
N PRO A 312 8.72 7.74 13.87
CA PRO A 312 9.72 6.69 14.03
C PRO A 312 9.41 5.41 13.24
N ALA A 313 8.13 5.02 13.15
CA ALA A 313 7.71 3.90 12.32
C ALA A 313 7.89 4.22 10.84
N ARG A 314 7.50 5.43 10.41
CA ARG A 314 7.63 5.90 9.02
C ARG A 314 9.09 5.86 8.53
N GLU A 315 10.01 6.42 9.29
CA GLU A 315 11.44 6.44 8.98
C GLU A 315 12.02 5.02 8.92
N LYS A 316 11.61 4.14 9.85
CA LYS A 316 12.08 2.75 9.84
C LYS A 316 11.57 1.96 8.63
N ILE A 317 10.30 2.13 8.25
CA ILE A 317 9.73 1.53 7.04
C ILE A 317 10.51 2.00 5.81
N HIS A 318 10.73 3.30 5.68
CA HIS A 318 11.44 3.88 4.54
C HIS A 318 12.88 3.35 4.44
N ARG A 319 13.60 3.30 5.56
CA ARG A 319 14.96 2.74 5.59
C ARG A 319 15.02 1.26 5.21
N LEU A 320 14.10 0.45 5.74
CA LEU A 320 14.06 -0.99 5.40
C LEU A 320 13.71 -1.22 3.92
N PHE A 321 12.92 -0.35 3.31
CA PHE A 321 12.67 -0.39 1.88
C PHE A 321 13.96 -0.21 1.06
N LEU A 322 14.77 0.78 1.43
CA LEU A 322 16.04 1.07 0.78
C LEU A 322 17.05 -0.06 0.99
N ASP A 323 17.21 -0.50 2.24
CA ASP A 323 18.22 -1.48 2.65
C ASP A 323 17.91 -2.90 2.12
N ASN A 324 16.63 -3.30 2.08
CA ASN A 324 16.27 -4.71 1.86
C ASN A 324 15.48 -4.96 0.58
N VAL A 325 14.62 -4.04 0.10
CA VAL A 325 13.69 -4.35 -1.01
C VAL A 325 14.30 -4.01 -2.36
N MET A 326 15.01 -2.88 -2.47
CA MET A 326 15.64 -2.48 -3.73
C MET A 326 16.81 -3.39 -4.13
N GLU A 327 17.65 -3.80 -3.18
CA GLU A 327 18.80 -4.67 -3.47
C GLU A 327 18.40 -6.11 -3.87
N GLN A 328 17.20 -6.54 -3.49
CA GLN A 328 16.67 -7.87 -3.81
C GLN A 328 16.11 -7.99 -5.23
N ALA A 329 15.99 -6.88 -5.96
CA ALA A 329 15.55 -6.90 -7.34
C ALA A 329 16.49 -7.75 -8.21
N PRO A 330 15.96 -8.70 -9.00
CA PRO A 330 16.80 -9.56 -9.83
C PRO A 330 17.69 -8.77 -10.80
N GLY A 331 19.00 -9.04 -10.79
CA GLY A 331 20.02 -8.36 -11.60
C GLY A 331 20.62 -7.09 -10.98
N TYR A 332 20.08 -6.58 -9.88
CA TYR A 332 20.50 -5.32 -9.26
C TYR A 332 21.93 -5.35 -8.70
N SER A 333 22.30 -6.43 -8.00
CA SER A 333 23.62 -6.58 -7.39
C SER A 333 24.77 -6.53 -8.41
N GLN A 334 24.51 -7.02 -9.63
CA GLN A 334 25.45 -6.97 -10.75
C GLN A 334 25.48 -5.57 -11.38
N LEU A 335 24.32 -4.92 -11.49
CA LEU A 335 24.22 -3.54 -11.99
C LEU A 335 24.99 -2.55 -11.11
N LYS A 336 24.93 -2.71 -9.79
CA LYS A 336 25.67 -1.89 -8.81
C LYS A 336 27.18 -1.88 -9.03
N LYS A 337 27.75 -2.91 -9.68
CA LYS A 337 29.19 -3.02 -9.97
C LYS A 337 29.64 -2.24 -11.22
N ILE A 338 28.71 -1.86 -12.11
CA ILE A 338 29.04 -1.24 -13.40
C ILE A 338 28.59 0.22 -13.52
N VAL A 339 27.78 0.70 -12.57
CA VAL A 339 27.35 2.09 -12.52
C VAL A 339 28.52 2.99 -12.07
N GLY A 340 28.61 4.19 -12.64
CA GLY A 340 29.66 5.16 -12.33
C GLY A 340 29.49 5.89 -11.00
N ASP A 341 28.30 5.78 -10.38
CA ASP A 341 27.95 6.36 -9.08
C ASP A 341 26.83 5.53 -8.44
N ASP A 342 26.57 5.72 -7.14
CA ASP A 342 25.57 4.93 -6.41
C ASP A 342 24.19 4.98 -7.09
N ILE A 343 23.52 3.83 -7.15
CA ILE A 343 22.12 3.78 -7.60
C ILE A 343 21.26 4.43 -6.53
N ILE A 344 20.54 5.49 -6.90
CA ILE A 344 19.57 6.13 -6.00
C ILE A 344 18.14 5.73 -6.37
N PRO A 345 17.20 5.76 -5.41
CA PRO A 345 15.78 5.55 -5.71
C PRO A 345 15.25 6.61 -6.68
N THR A 346 14.41 6.18 -7.64
CA THR A 346 13.71 7.09 -8.57
C THR A 346 13.06 8.28 -7.86
N PRO A 347 12.30 8.10 -6.76
CA PRO A 347 11.61 9.24 -6.14
C PRO A 347 12.54 10.23 -5.45
N LYS A 348 13.70 9.74 -4.97
CA LYS A 348 14.73 10.61 -4.42
C LYS A 348 15.31 11.51 -5.52
N ALA A 349 15.57 10.95 -6.69
CA ALA A 349 16.05 11.72 -7.83
C ALA A 349 15.02 12.79 -8.25
N VAL A 350 13.74 12.44 -8.26
CA VAL A 350 12.66 13.42 -8.53
C VAL A 350 12.67 14.57 -7.49
N ILE A 351 12.82 14.27 -6.19
CA ILE A 351 12.94 15.30 -5.15
C ILE A 351 14.12 16.25 -5.44
N GLN A 352 15.28 15.71 -5.85
CA GLN A 352 16.45 16.52 -6.17
C GLN A 352 16.15 17.48 -7.34
N SER A 353 15.53 16.98 -8.42
CA SER A 353 15.11 17.82 -9.54
C SER A 353 14.13 18.92 -9.12
N LEU A 354 13.12 18.59 -8.31
CA LEU A 354 12.13 19.55 -7.84
C LEU A 354 12.73 20.61 -6.91
N LYS A 355 13.72 20.23 -6.10
CA LYS A 355 14.44 21.14 -5.25
C LYS A 355 15.22 22.17 -6.07
N ILE A 356 15.98 21.71 -7.07
CA ILE A 356 16.70 22.57 -8.02
C ILE A 356 15.73 23.56 -8.68
N ILE A 357 14.56 23.11 -9.11
CA ILE A 357 13.52 23.95 -9.71
C ILE A 357 13.00 25.00 -8.70
N SER A 358 12.59 24.57 -7.50
CA SER A 358 12.02 25.46 -6.48
C SER A 358 13.02 26.51 -5.99
N GLU A 359 14.27 26.11 -5.74
CA GLU A 359 15.35 27.01 -5.32
C GLU A 359 15.73 27.99 -6.44
N SER A 360 15.79 27.53 -7.68
CA SER A 360 16.09 28.41 -8.81
C SER A 360 15.01 29.46 -9.05
N PHE A 361 13.73 29.15 -8.79
CA PHE A 361 12.63 30.08 -9.04
C PHE A 361 12.24 30.91 -7.81
N ASP A 362 12.79 30.59 -6.63
CA ASP A 362 12.40 31.15 -5.32
C ASP A 362 10.87 31.15 -5.13
N LYS A 363 10.26 29.99 -5.39
CA LYS A 363 8.82 29.80 -5.47
C LYS A 363 8.37 28.54 -4.72
N ASN A 364 7.15 28.58 -4.18
CA ASN A 364 6.52 27.38 -3.63
C ASN A 364 6.05 26.49 -4.79
N VAL A 365 6.44 25.22 -4.75
CA VAL A 365 6.19 24.26 -5.83
C VAL A 365 5.41 23.07 -5.30
N MET A 366 4.38 22.66 -6.02
CA MET A 366 3.75 21.34 -5.85
C MET A 366 3.90 20.55 -7.15
N ALA A 367 4.25 19.28 -7.06
CA ALA A 367 4.40 18.42 -8.21
C ALA A 367 3.68 17.09 -8.01
N VAL A 368 3.17 16.53 -9.10
CA VAL A 368 2.58 15.19 -9.13
C VAL A 368 3.25 14.36 -10.20
N ASP A 369 3.62 13.13 -9.87
CA ASP A 369 4.09 12.11 -10.81
C ASP A 369 3.14 10.92 -10.78
N ILE A 370 2.36 10.76 -11.85
CA ILE A 370 1.38 9.67 -11.98
C ILE A 370 1.96 8.53 -12.82
N GLY A 371 2.22 7.41 -12.15
CA GLY A 371 2.76 6.20 -12.75
C GLY A 371 1.69 5.16 -13.11
N GLY A 372 2.13 4.01 -13.62
CA GLY A 372 1.24 2.87 -13.92
C GLY A 372 0.67 2.17 -12.68
N ALA A 373 1.23 2.43 -11.50
CA ALA A 373 0.82 1.76 -10.27
C ALA A 373 0.64 2.69 -9.06
N THR A 374 1.37 3.80 -9.04
CA THR A 374 1.40 4.72 -7.90
C THR A 374 1.39 6.15 -8.40
N THR A 375 0.84 7.05 -7.60
CA THR A 375 0.91 8.50 -7.82
C THR A 375 1.70 9.12 -6.68
N ASP A 376 2.83 9.74 -7.00
CA ASP A 376 3.63 10.49 -6.03
C ASP A 376 3.23 11.97 -6.07
N VAL A 377 3.05 12.57 -4.88
CA VAL A 377 2.88 14.02 -4.74
C VAL A 377 4.03 14.56 -3.92
N PHE A 378 4.67 15.59 -4.46
CA PHE A 378 5.78 16.30 -3.86
C PHE A 378 5.37 17.76 -3.62
N SER A 379 5.85 18.34 -2.55
CA SER A 379 5.73 19.78 -2.34
C SER A 379 7.01 20.35 -1.76
N ASN A 380 7.38 21.55 -2.20
CA ASN A 380 8.37 22.40 -1.56
C ASN A 380 7.66 23.71 -1.20
N ILE A 381 7.34 23.87 0.08
CA ILE A 381 6.52 24.97 0.60
C ILE A 381 7.25 25.59 1.78
N LEU A 382 7.51 26.90 1.71
CA LEU A 382 8.25 27.65 2.73
C LEU A 382 9.64 27.04 3.04
N GLY A 383 10.31 26.55 2.00
CA GLY A 383 11.65 25.95 2.04
C GLY A 383 11.73 24.53 2.61
N GLU A 384 10.60 23.88 2.89
CA GLU A 384 10.55 22.49 3.33
C GLU A 384 9.93 21.59 2.28
N HIS A 385 10.49 20.40 2.12
CA HIS A 385 10.04 19.42 1.14
C HIS A 385 9.27 18.27 1.79
N PHE A 386 8.18 17.86 1.14
CA PHE A 386 7.36 16.74 1.54
C PHE A 386 7.12 15.82 0.34
N ARG A 387 6.99 14.53 0.63
CA ARG A 387 6.63 13.51 -0.36
C ARG A 387 5.53 12.62 0.22
N THR A 388 4.58 12.24 -0.62
CA THR A 388 3.60 11.22 -0.31
C THR A 388 3.42 10.31 -1.52
N VAL A 389 3.31 9.00 -1.26
CA VAL A 389 3.07 7.99 -2.29
C VAL A 389 1.66 7.46 -2.10
N SER A 390 0.83 7.63 -3.12
CA SER A 390 -0.47 7.00 -3.21
C SER A 390 -0.33 5.68 -3.95
N ALA A 391 -0.01 4.65 -3.18
CA ALA A 391 0.34 3.32 -3.65
C ALA A 391 -0.74 2.59 -4.48
N ASN A 392 -2.00 2.96 -4.29
CA ASN A 392 -3.15 2.31 -4.92
C ASN A 392 -3.77 3.15 -6.03
N TYR A 393 -3.16 4.28 -6.40
CA TYR A 393 -3.66 5.15 -7.46
C TYR A 393 -2.63 5.16 -8.60
N GLY A 394 -2.97 4.56 -9.74
CA GLY A 394 -2.09 4.49 -10.89
C GLY A 394 -2.84 4.05 -12.14
N MET A 395 -2.22 4.24 -13.31
CA MET A 395 -2.90 4.16 -14.61
C MET A 395 -2.90 2.78 -15.29
N SER A 396 -2.33 1.76 -14.65
CA SER A 396 -2.23 0.40 -15.19
C SER A 396 -2.77 -0.61 -14.19
N TYR A 397 -1.93 -1.19 -13.34
CA TYR A 397 -2.34 -2.25 -12.40
C TYR A 397 -3.38 -1.79 -11.36
N SER A 398 -3.43 -0.48 -11.07
CA SER A 398 -4.27 0.09 -10.02
C SER A 398 -5.42 0.94 -10.57
N ILE A 399 -5.65 0.91 -11.89
CA ILE A 399 -6.64 1.77 -12.54
C ILE A 399 -8.07 1.48 -12.03
N SER A 400 -8.42 0.21 -11.81
CA SER A 400 -9.71 -0.18 -11.22
C SER A 400 -9.84 0.26 -9.76
N ASN A 401 -8.73 0.29 -9.01
CA ASN A 401 -8.74 0.77 -7.64
C ASN A 401 -9.04 2.28 -7.56
N VAL A 402 -8.56 3.08 -8.52
CA VAL A 402 -8.92 4.51 -8.59
C VAL A 402 -10.43 4.66 -8.75
N MET A 403 -11.04 3.91 -9.68
CA MET A 403 -12.49 3.92 -9.91
C MET A 403 -13.28 3.44 -8.69
N LYS A 404 -12.81 2.38 -8.01
CA LYS A 404 -13.41 1.86 -6.77
C LYS A 404 -13.45 2.94 -5.68
N ASP A 405 -12.32 3.61 -5.43
CA ASP A 405 -12.18 4.53 -4.31
C ASP A 405 -12.81 5.89 -4.58
N CYS A 406 -12.79 6.39 -5.82
CA CYS A 406 -13.48 7.64 -6.17
C CYS A 406 -14.98 7.45 -6.43
N GLY A 407 -15.40 6.23 -6.76
CA GLY A 407 -16.74 5.92 -7.26
C GLY A 407 -16.92 6.26 -8.74
N PHE A 408 -17.71 5.46 -9.44
CA PHE A 408 -17.90 5.57 -10.90
C PHE A 408 -18.45 6.93 -11.35
N GLU A 409 -19.38 7.53 -10.59
CA GLU A 409 -19.95 8.86 -10.88
C GLU A 409 -18.89 9.96 -10.98
N ASN A 410 -17.82 9.87 -10.17
CA ASN A 410 -16.72 10.83 -10.23
C ASN A 410 -15.81 10.62 -11.44
N VAL A 411 -15.83 9.43 -12.06
CA VAL A 411 -15.16 9.21 -13.35
C VAL A 411 -16.03 9.76 -14.48
N LEU A 412 -17.33 9.43 -14.45
CA LEU A 412 -18.29 9.80 -15.49
C LEU A 412 -18.41 11.31 -15.70
N LYS A 413 -18.29 12.12 -14.63
CA LYS A 413 -18.36 13.58 -14.76
C LYS A 413 -17.32 14.12 -15.75
N TRP A 414 -16.13 13.54 -15.85
CA TRP A 414 -15.06 14.00 -16.73
C TRP A 414 -15.20 13.53 -18.19
N LEU A 415 -16.32 12.89 -18.53
CA LEU A 415 -16.60 12.31 -19.82
C LEU A 415 -17.86 12.95 -20.44
N PRO A 416 -18.06 12.84 -21.76
CA PRO A 416 -19.30 13.26 -22.40
C PRO A 416 -20.54 12.61 -21.77
N LYS A 417 -21.68 13.33 -21.74
CA LYS A 417 -22.91 12.85 -21.10
C LYS A 417 -23.46 11.54 -21.67
N ASP A 418 -23.24 11.28 -22.95
CA ASP A 418 -23.73 10.09 -23.65
C ASP A 418 -22.72 8.92 -23.62
N SER A 419 -21.89 8.85 -22.57
CA SER A 419 -20.87 7.81 -22.47
C SER A 419 -21.43 6.45 -22.05
N ASP A 420 -20.98 5.38 -22.71
CA ASP A 420 -21.40 4.00 -22.39
C ASP A 420 -20.70 3.49 -21.12
N GLU A 421 -21.48 3.31 -20.06
CA GLU A 421 -20.99 2.78 -18.78
C GLU A 421 -20.29 1.41 -18.91
N ASN A 422 -20.84 0.49 -19.70
CA ASN A 422 -20.25 -0.84 -19.85
C ASN A 422 -18.91 -0.74 -20.56
N TYR A 423 -18.81 0.07 -21.62
CA TYR A 423 -17.53 0.28 -22.30
C TYR A 423 -16.48 0.83 -21.34
N ILE A 424 -16.79 1.88 -20.56
CA ILE A 424 -15.85 2.51 -19.63
C ILE A 424 -15.35 1.49 -18.59
N ARG A 425 -16.28 0.79 -17.93
CA ARG A 425 -15.94 -0.17 -16.88
C ARG A 425 -15.14 -1.36 -17.42
N ASN A 426 -15.52 -1.87 -18.60
CA ASN A 426 -14.81 -2.96 -19.26
C ASN A 426 -13.42 -2.52 -19.72
N TYR A 427 -13.27 -1.30 -20.25
CA TYR A 427 -11.97 -0.73 -20.61
C TYR A 427 -11.05 -0.67 -19.40
N ILE A 428 -11.52 -0.10 -18.28
CA ILE A 428 -10.75 0.01 -17.03
C ILE A 428 -10.37 -1.39 -16.52
N GLY A 429 -11.31 -2.34 -16.48
CA GLY A 429 -11.05 -3.72 -16.09
C GLY A 429 -10.01 -4.42 -16.96
N ASN A 430 -10.11 -4.28 -18.29
CA ASN A 430 -9.14 -4.87 -19.21
C ASN A 430 -7.78 -4.18 -19.16
N LYS A 431 -7.72 -2.85 -19.01
CA LYS A 431 -6.46 -2.12 -18.82
C LYS A 431 -5.71 -2.60 -17.59
N MET A 432 -6.42 -2.95 -16.52
CA MET A 432 -5.84 -3.58 -15.33
C MET A 432 -5.29 -4.99 -15.63
N LEU A 433 -6.00 -5.82 -16.41
CA LEU A 433 -5.56 -7.17 -16.79
C LEU A 433 -4.37 -7.14 -17.77
N PHE A 434 -4.34 -6.14 -18.65
CA PHE A 434 -3.35 -5.94 -19.71
C PHE A 434 -2.62 -4.58 -19.52
N PRO A 435 -1.78 -4.45 -18.48
CA PRO A 435 -1.21 -3.16 -18.05
C PRO A 435 -0.30 -2.49 -19.09
N VAL A 436 0.20 -3.24 -20.08
CA VAL A 436 1.04 -2.76 -21.19
C VAL A 436 0.23 -2.22 -22.37
N PHE A 437 -1.10 -2.37 -22.36
CA PHE A 437 -1.97 -1.79 -23.38
C PHE A 437 -1.86 -0.26 -23.36
N VAL A 438 -1.86 0.38 -24.53
CA VAL A 438 -1.84 1.84 -24.69
C VAL A 438 -3.10 2.23 -25.44
N PRO A 439 -3.83 3.29 -25.02
CA PRO A 439 -5.07 3.71 -25.65
C PRO A 439 -4.84 4.02 -27.14
N ARG A 440 -5.76 3.55 -28.00
CA ARG A 440 -5.66 3.64 -29.46
C ARG A 440 -6.53 4.72 -30.08
N ASN A 441 -7.56 5.14 -29.36
CA ASN A 441 -8.52 6.14 -29.82
C ASN A 441 -8.77 7.21 -28.75
N GLU A 442 -9.44 8.28 -29.15
CA GLU A 442 -9.67 9.46 -28.33
C GLU A 442 -10.57 9.19 -27.11
N PHE A 443 -11.52 8.25 -27.19
CA PHE A 443 -12.36 7.85 -26.05
C PHE A 443 -11.57 7.09 -24.99
N GLN A 444 -10.68 6.19 -25.40
CA GLN A 444 -9.82 5.48 -24.45
C GLN A 444 -8.86 6.47 -23.76
N ILE A 445 -8.34 7.45 -24.51
CA ILE A 445 -7.57 8.56 -23.97
C ILE A 445 -8.41 9.37 -22.97
N SER A 446 -9.67 9.69 -23.29
CA SER A 446 -10.53 10.47 -22.38
C SER A 446 -10.86 9.71 -21.09
N ILE A 447 -11.10 8.40 -21.16
CA ILE A 447 -11.27 7.53 -19.97
C ILE A 447 -10.00 7.56 -19.11
N GLU A 448 -8.81 7.41 -19.71
CA GLU A 448 -7.56 7.50 -18.96
C GLU A 448 -7.33 8.90 -18.37
N HIS A 449 -7.68 9.97 -19.08
CA HIS A 449 -7.61 11.33 -18.56
C HIS A 449 -8.57 11.55 -17.38
N ALA A 450 -9.80 11.04 -17.46
CA ALA A 450 -10.79 11.11 -16.38
C ALA A 450 -10.28 10.41 -15.11
N ILE A 451 -9.75 9.20 -15.26
CA ILE A 451 -9.15 8.45 -14.14
C ILE A 451 -7.90 9.15 -13.59
N ALA A 452 -7.05 9.71 -14.46
CA ALA A 452 -5.87 10.46 -14.03
C ALA A 452 -6.23 11.67 -13.17
N ARG A 453 -7.25 12.44 -13.55
CA ARG A 453 -7.75 13.59 -12.75
C ARG A 453 -8.15 13.15 -11.35
N GLU A 454 -8.95 12.09 -11.21
CA GLU A 454 -9.37 11.57 -9.91
C GLU A 454 -8.21 10.97 -9.10
N ALA A 455 -7.29 10.25 -9.74
CA ALA A 455 -6.10 9.71 -9.09
C ALA A 455 -5.22 10.83 -8.50
N ILE A 456 -4.96 11.89 -9.28
CA ILE A 456 -4.18 13.06 -8.84
C ILE A 456 -4.93 13.77 -7.70
N ARG A 457 -6.25 13.95 -7.82
CA ARG A 457 -7.07 14.61 -6.79
C ARG A 457 -7.01 13.88 -5.45
N MET A 458 -7.20 12.56 -5.46
CA MET A 458 -7.13 11.74 -4.25
C MET A 458 -5.71 11.72 -3.67
N ALA A 459 -4.68 11.63 -4.53
CA ALA A 459 -3.28 11.67 -4.08
C ALA A 459 -2.92 13.01 -3.43
N LYS A 460 -3.41 14.13 -3.98
CA LYS A 460 -3.24 15.46 -3.37
C LYS A 460 -3.94 15.56 -2.02
N VAL A 461 -5.16 15.04 -1.88
CA VAL A 461 -5.88 15.04 -0.59
C VAL A 461 -5.06 14.27 0.44
N GLN A 462 -4.60 13.07 0.09
CA GLN A 462 -3.76 12.24 0.93
C GLN A 462 -2.46 12.95 1.33
N HIS A 463 -1.77 13.61 0.39
CA HIS A 463 -0.56 14.37 0.66
C HIS A 463 -0.80 15.50 1.67
N LEU A 464 -1.89 16.24 1.53
CA LEU A 464 -2.21 17.33 2.45
C LEU A 464 -2.50 16.81 3.86
N GLU A 465 -3.31 15.76 3.99
CA GLU A 465 -3.68 15.16 5.28
C GLU A 465 -2.49 14.54 6.03
N MET A 466 -1.49 14.06 5.30
CA MET A 466 -0.35 13.35 5.90
C MET A 466 0.81 14.24 6.32
N ASN A 467 0.93 15.43 5.73
CA ASN A 467 2.06 16.34 5.95
C ASN A 467 1.66 17.65 6.63
N PHE A 468 0.39 18.05 6.54
CA PHE A 468 -0.05 19.33 7.07
C PHE A 468 -1.26 19.17 8.00
N ASN A 469 -1.18 19.83 9.15
CA ASN A 469 -2.33 20.05 9.99
C ASN A 469 -3.17 21.19 9.44
N THR A 470 -4.45 21.22 9.79
CA THR A 470 -5.35 22.27 9.31
C THR A 470 -6.09 22.93 10.46
N MET A 471 -6.07 24.26 10.50
CA MET A 471 -6.88 25.05 11.41
C MET A 471 -8.07 25.63 10.65
N GLN A 472 -9.27 25.40 11.17
CA GLN A 472 -10.40 26.27 10.88
C GLN A 472 -10.36 27.42 11.88
N ILE A 473 -10.21 28.64 11.39
CA ILE A 473 -10.16 29.83 12.24
C ILE A 473 -11.51 29.97 12.98
N GLY A 474 -11.45 29.91 14.32
CA GLY A 474 -12.63 30.04 15.19
C GLY A 474 -13.25 31.44 15.17
N PHE A 475 -14.52 31.55 15.53
CA PHE A 475 -15.26 32.82 15.57
C PHE A 475 -14.58 33.91 16.43
N LEU A 476 -13.97 33.53 17.56
CA LEU A 476 -13.28 34.45 18.47
C LEU A 476 -11.93 34.95 17.93
N GLU A 477 -11.14 34.10 17.26
CA GLU A 477 -9.87 34.50 16.62
C GLU A 477 -10.09 35.48 15.44
N LYS A 478 -11.23 35.39 14.77
CA LYS A 478 -11.65 36.33 13.71
C LYS A 478 -11.86 37.76 14.21
N MET A 479 -12.15 37.95 15.50
CA MET A 479 -12.34 39.28 16.09
C MET A 479 -11.04 39.89 16.63
N LEU A 480 -10.05 39.06 16.97
CA LEU A 480 -8.79 39.51 17.60
C LEU A 480 -7.72 39.95 16.60
N LYS A 481 -7.77 39.51 15.33
CA LYS A 481 -6.87 39.98 14.28
C LYS A 481 -7.43 41.25 13.62
N THR A 482 -6.78 42.38 13.86
CA THR A 482 -7.08 43.73 13.33
C THR A 482 -6.96 43.91 11.81
N ARG A 483 -6.82 42.82 11.04
CA ARG A 483 -6.89 42.85 9.57
C ARG A 483 -8.37 42.79 9.15
N ARG A 484 -8.90 43.92 8.68
CA ARG A 484 -10.26 44.07 8.15
C ARG A 484 -10.59 42.95 7.15
N ASP A 485 -11.70 42.26 7.37
CA ASP A 485 -12.42 41.38 6.42
C ASP A 485 -11.79 40.03 5.98
N LEU A 486 -10.87 39.44 6.76
CA LEU A 486 -10.46 38.02 6.58
C LEU A 486 -11.43 37.00 7.23
N GLY A 487 -12.61 37.47 7.64
CA GLY A 487 -13.50 36.77 8.57
C GLY A 487 -14.10 35.44 8.10
N LYS A 488 -13.92 34.96 6.86
CA LYS A 488 -14.59 33.71 6.41
C LYS A 488 -13.88 32.89 5.30
N LEU A 489 -12.57 33.02 5.03
CA LEU A 489 -11.93 32.23 3.96
C LEU A 489 -10.80 31.29 4.39
N THR A 490 -10.79 30.16 3.64
CA THR A 490 -9.82 29.11 3.35
C THR A 490 -9.02 28.48 4.49
N LYS A 491 -9.11 27.15 4.55
CA LYS A 491 -8.35 26.24 5.41
C LYS A 491 -6.87 26.66 5.45
N ILE A 492 -6.36 27.05 6.61
CA ILE A 492 -4.92 27.33 6.78
C ILE A 492 -4.22 26.00 7.04
N PHE A 493 -3.19 25.72 6.25
CA PHE A 493 -2.32 24.57 6.41
C PHE A 493 -1.09 24.97 7.23
N TYR A 494 -0.66 24.09 8.13
CA TYR A 494 0.56 24.32 8.90
C TYR A 494 1.29 23.02 9.23
N TYR A 495 2.59 23.15 9.50
CA TYR A 495 3.42 22.11 10.08
C TYR A 495 4.31 22.69 11.19
N GLU A 496 4.76 21.83 12.10
CA GLU A 496 5.59 22.21 13.24
C GLU A 496 6.96 21.55 13.11
N LYS A 497 8.03 22.34 13.19
CA LYS A 497 9.41 21.86 13.16
C LYS A 497 10.24 22.73 14.10
N GLU A 498 11.03 22.12 14.98
CA GLU A 498 11.96 22.83 15.88
C GLU A 498 11.31 23.97 16.70
N LEU A 499 10.05 23.77 17.15
CA LEU A 499 9.23 24.73 17.90
C LEU A 499 8.67 25.92 17.09
N GLU A 500 8.96 26.00 15.79
CA GLU A 500 8.35 26.99 14.89
C GLU A 500 7.15 26.41 14.12
N LYS A 501 6.06 27.19 14.08
CA LYS A 501 4.84 26.86 13.35
C LYS A 501 4.80 27.65 12.05
N LYS A 502 5.08 26.99 10.93
CA LYS A 502 5.00 27.60 9.59
C LYS A 502 3.61 27.38 8.99
N MET A 503 3.01 28.42 8.42
CA MET A 503 1.64 28.42 7.90
C MET A 503 1.61 28.89 6.45
N PHE A 504 0.73 28.29 5.64
CA PHE A 504 0.47 28.71 4.26
C PHE A 504 -0.99 28.44 3.87
N GLN A 505 -1.43 29.05 2.78
CA GLN A 505 -2.70 28.82 2.12
C GLN A 505 -2.47 28.27 0.71
N PHE A 506 -3.50 27.65 0.12
CA PHE A 506 -3.31 26.94 -1.16
C PHE A 506 -3.00 27.88 -2.34
N PHE A 507 -3.37 29.16 -2.23
CA PHE A 507 -2.99 30.18 -3.21
C PHE A 507 -1.54 30.66 -3.09
N ASP A 508 -0.82 30.26 -2.04
CA ASP A 508 0.62 30.53 -1.92
C ASP A 508 1.46 29.59 -2.80
N ILE A 509 0.84 28.63 -3.50
CA ILE A 509 1.51 27.72 -4.44
C ILE A 509 1.66 28.41 -5.80
N ASP A 510 2.89 28.81 -6.11
CA ASP A 510 3.21 29.58 -7.31
C ASP A 510 3.32 28.70 -8.57
N ILE A 511 3.86 27.49 -8.42
CA ILE A 511 4.12 26.56 -9.52
C ILE A 511 3.54 25.20 -9.22
N VAL A 512 2.86 24.64 -10.21
CA VAL A 512 2.42 23.25 -10.22
C VAL A 512 3.05 22.51 -11.39
N ILE A 513 3.61 21.32 -11.13
CA ILE A 513 4.28 20.49 -12.14
C ILE A 513 3.59 19.13 -12.26
N GLY A 514 3.18 18.76 -13.47
CA GLY A 514 2.73 17.40 -13.78
C GLY A 514 3.83 16.57 -14.43
N ALA A 515 4.01 15.34 -13.96
CA ALA A 515 4.90 14.34 -14.52
C ALA A 515 4.19 12.98 -14.64
N GLY A 516 4.84 12.02 -15.29
CA GLY A 516 4.28 10.71 -15.53
C GLY A 516 3.82 10.52 -16.97
N GLY A 517 3.80 9.27 -17.43
CA GLY A 517 3.60 8.94 -18.85
C GLY A 517 2.31 9.52 -19.45
N ILE A 518 1.22 9.54 -18.68
CA ILE A 518 -0.08 10.08 -19.13
C ILE A 518 -0.05 11.61 -19.34
N ILE A 519 0.81 12.34 -18.59
CA ILE A 519 0.96 13.80 -18.71
C ILE A 519 2.01 14.15 -19.77
N SER A 520 3.12 13.40 -19.81
CA SER A 520 4.23 13.64 -20.73
C SER A 520 3.85 13.36 -22.19
N HIS A 521 2.98 12.36 -22.43
CA HIS A 521 2.62 11.90 -23.78
C HIS A 521 1.22 12.33 -24.24
N THR A 522 0.65 13.40 -23.68
CA THR A 522 -0.62 13.96 -24.17
C THR A 522 -0.49 14.43 -25.63
N GLN A 523 -1.59 14.36 -26.38
CA GLN A 523 -1.61 14.80 -27.78
C GLN A 523 -1.49 16.33 -27.89
N THR A 524 -2.10 17.06 -26.96
CA THR A 524 -2.03 18.53 -26.90
C THR A 524 -1.50 19.01 -25.55
N LYS A 525 -1.05 20.26 -25.51
CA LYS A 525 -0.60 20.91 -24.26
C LYS A 525 -1.78 21.19 -23.34
N GLU A 526 -2.93 21.51 -23.91
CA GLU A 526 -4.19 21.79 -23.24
C GLU A 526 -4.70 20.58 -22.46
N GLN A 527 -4.55 19.36 -22.99
CA GLN A 527 -4.87 18.11 -22.29
C GLN A 527 -4.01 17.94 -21.02
N ALA A 528 -2.69 18.16 -21.12
CA ALA A 528 -1.82 18.10 -19.94
C ALA A 528 -2.16 19.21 -18.93
N PHE A 529 -2.38 20.43 -19.43
CA PHE A 529 -2.72 21.59 -18.61
C PHE A 529 -3.98 21.31 -17.77
N ILE A 530 -5.07 20.90 -18.41
CA ILE A 530 -6.35 20.69 -17.72
C ILE A 530 -6.30 19.50 -16.74
N MET A 531 -5.63 18.39 -17.10
CA MET A 531 -5.49 17.25 -16.19
C MET A 531 -4.77 17.63 -14.89
N ILE A 532 -3.72 18.45 -15.00
CA ILE A 532 -2.95 18.91 -13.85
C ILE A 532 -3.80 19.86 -12.99
N THR A 533 -4.48 20.83 -13.60
CA THR A 533 -5.29 21.80 -12.85
C THR A 533 -6.50 21.17 -12.20
N ASP A 534 -7.16 20.21 -12.84
CA ASP A 534 -8.34 19.56 -12.29
C ASP A 534 -7.98 18.58 -11.17
N GLY A 535 -6.86 17.89 -11.31
CA GLY A 535 -6.35 16.98 -10.29
C GLY A 535 -5.87 17.74 -9.05
N LEU A 536 -5.00 18.75 -9.22
CA LEU A 536 -4.39 19.45 -8.08
C LEU A 536 -5.23 20.61 -7.55
N GLN A 537 -6.14 21.15 -8.36
CA GLN A 537 -7.07 22.23 -8.03
C GLN A 537 -6.39 23.48 -7.43
N PRO A 538 -5.34 24.04 -8.07
CA PRO A 538 -4.64 25.22 -7.56
C PRO A 538 -5.59 26.42 -7.39
N GLU A 539 -5.29 27.27 -6.42
CA GLU A 539 -6.03 28.51 -6.13
C GLU A 539 -5.13 29.72 -6.39
N GLY A 540 -5.71 30.90 -6.61
CA GLY A 540 -4.92 32.11 -6.86
C GLY A 540 -4.38 32.21 -8.28
N ILE A 541 -3.13 32.64 -8.43
CA ILE A 541 -2.42 32.73 -9.73
C ILE A 541 -1.26 31.73 -9.69
N THR A 542 -1.36 30.68 -10.50
CA THR A 542 -0.40 29.57 -10.48
C THR A 542 0.12 29.30 -11.89
N GLU A 543 1.43 29.10 -12.04
CA GLU A 543 2.02 28.62 -13.29
C GLU A 543 1.98 27.09 -13.36
N ILE A 544 1.52 26.54 -14.48
CA ILE A 544 1.39 25.10 -14.69
C ILE A 544 2.46 24.64 -15.67
N TYR A 545 3.30 23.70 -15.22
CA TYR A 545 4.38 23.10 -16.00
C TYR A 545 4.17 21.59 -16.16
N ARG A 546 4.86 20.98 -17.12
CA ARG A 546 5.00 19.52 -17.23
C ARG A 546 6.43 19.07 -17.38
N ASP A 547 6.74 17.88 -16.88
CA ASP A 547 7.91 17.12 -17.32
C ASP A 547 7.61 16.50 -18.69
N LYS A 548 8.09 17.18 -19.75
CA LYS A 548 7.73 16.85 -21.13
C LYS A 548 8.18 15.45 -21.55
N ASN A 549 9.35 15.05 -21.11
CA ASN A 549 10.01 13.84 -21.57
C ASN A 549 10.11 12.74 -20.51
N PHE A 550 9.54 13.00 -19.32
CA PHE A 550 9.63 12.12 -18.16
C PHE A 550 11.09 11.84 -17.74
N THR A 551 11.90 12.90 -17.72
CA THR A 551 13.36 12.86 -17.48
C THR A 551 13.78 13.43 -16.13
N THR A 552 12.84 13.88 -15.31
CA THR A 552 13.13 14.39 -13.96
C THR A 552 13.90 13.41 -13.07
N PRO A 553 13.70 12.07 -13.09
CA PRO A 553 14.56 11.17 -12.33
C PRO A 553 16.01 11.14 -12.86
N HIS A 554 16.21 11.21 -14.17
CA HIS A 554 17.54 11.14 -14.79
C HIS A 554 18.40 12.34 -14.38
N PHE A 555 17.83 13.54 -14.44
CA PHE A 555 18.53 14.77 -14.06
C PHE A 555 18.69 14.90 -12.55
N GLY A 556 17.74 14.37 -11.78
CA GLY A 556 17.91 14.19 -10.34
C GLY A 556 19.16 13.38 -10.01
N LYS A 557 19.36 12.25 -10.70
CA LYS A 557 20.58 11.45 -10.55
C LYS A 557 21.83 12.21 -10.99
N LEU A 558 21.76 12.97 -12.08
CA LEU A 558 22.86 13.78 -12.58
C LEU A 558 23.30 14.86 -11.58
N SER A 559 22.35 15.46 -10.84
CA SER A 559 22.64 16.51 -9.85
C SER A 559 23.62 16.09 -8.75
N SER A 560 23.73 14.79 -8.49
CA SER A 560 24.69 14.25 -7.53
C SER A 560 26.14 14.29 -8.02
N LEU A 561 26.36 14.51 -9.32
CA LEU A 561 27.67 14.66 -9.96
C LEU A 561 27.88 16.10 -10.43
N ASP A 562 26.89 16.69 -11.10
CA ASP A 562 26.92 18.07 -11.60
C ASP A 562 25.53 18.72 -11.47
N GLU A 563 25.40 19.59 -10.48
CA GLU A 563 24.17 20.28 -10.15
C GLU A 563 23.81 21.36 -11.19
N ASN A 564 24.81 22.06 -11.72
CA ASN A 564 24.62 23.14 -12.70
C ASN A 564 24.16 22.58 -14.06
N LEU A 565 24.80 21.50 -14.50
CA LEU A 565 24.39 20.79 -15.72
C LEU A 565 22.96 20.26 -15.58
N SER A 566 22.64 19.66 -14.43
CA SER A 566 21.28 19.18 -14.14
C SER A 566 20.25 20.33 -14.19
N GLU A 567 20.53 21.46 -13.55
CA GLU A 567 19.67 22.64 -13.55
C GLU A 567 19.42 23.16 -14.97
N LYS A 568 20.49 23.29 -15.77
CA LYS A 568 20.42 23.72 -17.18
C LYS A 568 19.51 22.79 -17.99
N LEU A 569 19.73 21.48 -17.90
CA LEU A 569 18.95 20.48 -18.64
C LEU A 569 17.48 20.46 -18.19
N LEU A 570 17.22 20.57 -16.88
CA LEU A 570 15.86 20.65 -16.35
C LEU A 570 15.10 21.86 -16.90
N LYS A 571 15.70 23.05 -16.87
CA LYS A 571 15.07 24.30 -17.31
C LYS A 571 14.82 24.36 -18.81
N HIS A 572 15.76 23.87 -19.60
CA HIS A 572 15.75 24.09 -21.05
C HIS A 572 15.31 22.89 -21.87
N GLN A 573 15.44 21.66 -21.35
CA GLN A 573 15.21 20.43 -22.10
C GLN A 573 14.24 19.44 -21.43
N SER A 574 13.91 19.59 -20.13
CA SER A 574 12.96 18.73 -19.41
C SER A 574 11.60 19.39 -19.15
N ILE A 575 11.59 20.52 -18.45
CA ILE A 575 10.37 21.16 -17.95
C ILE A 575 9.79 22.10 -19.00
N GLU A 576 8.56 21.84 -19.41
CA GLU A 576 7.82 22.68 -20.34
C GLU A 576 6.74 23.48 -19.61
N LYS A 577 6.75 24.81 -19.80
CA LYS A 577 5.72 25.69 -19.25
C LYS A 577 4.46 25.61 -20.11
N LEU A 578 3.31 25.29 -19.50
CA LEU A 578 2.04 25.12 -20.21
C LEU A 578 1.20 26.39 -20.22
N GLY A 579 1.05 27.06 -19.07
CA GLY A 579 0.14 28.19 -18.93
C GLY A 579 0.11 28.80 -17.54
N THR A 580 -0.54 29.95 -17.40
CA THR A 580 -0.92 30.55 -16.12
C THR A 580 -2.38 30.24 -15.84
N TYR A 581 -2.67 29.64 -14.70
CA TYR A 581 -4.02 29.36 -14.22
C TYR A 581 -4.44 30.39 -13.19
N ILE A 582 -5.64 30.95 -13.35
CA ILE A 582 -6.20 31.95 -12.44
C ILE A 582 -7.51 31.40 -11.88
N ARG A 583 -7.53 31.21 -10.56
CA ARG A 583 -8.66 30.68 -9.82
C ARG A 583 -8.99 31.57 -8.62
N PRO A 584 -9.97 32.48 -8.75
CA PRO A 584 -10.43 33.30 -7.64
C PRO A 584 -11.04 32.46 -6.52
N ILE A 585 -10.78 32.87 -5.29
CA ILE A 585 -11.36 32.32 -4.07
C ILE A 585 -12.50 33.23 -3.62
N GLY A 586 -13.65 32.67 -3.25
CA GLY A 586 -14.79 33.46 -2.79
C GLY A 586 -15.76 32.72 -1.89
N ASN A 587 -16.43 33.47 -1.01
CA ASN A 587 -17.33 32.95 0.03
C ASN A 587 -18.73 32.58 -0.47
N LYS A 588 -19.21 33.27 -1.51
CA LYS A 588 -20.55 33.09 -2.05
C LYS A 588 -20.49 33.25 -3.56
N TRP A 589 -20.68 32.13 -4.25
CA TRP A 589 -20.85 32.12 -5.70
C TRP A 589 -22.34 32.27 -5.98
N LYS A 590 -22.76 33.47 -6.40
CA LYS A 590 -24.10 33.67 -6.95
C LYS A 590 -24.05 33.36 -8.45
N GLU A 591 -25.10 32.80 -9.00
CA GLU A 591 -25.18 32.53 -10.43
C GLU A 591 -25.13 33.83 -11.24
N ASN A 592 -24.36 33.82 -12.32
CA ASN A 592 -24.10 34.95 -13.22
C ASN A 592 -23.60 36.24 -12.54
N SER A 593 -23.06 36.19 -11.32
CA SER A 593 -22.49 37.35 -10.66
C SER A 593 -21.08 37.62 -11.14
N LYS A 594 -20.73 38.89 -11.28
CA LYS A 594 -19.38 39.34 -11.60
C LYS A 594 -18.35 38.88 -10.55
N ILE A 595 -17.29 38.24 -11.02
CA ILE A 595 -16.20 37.71 -10.18
C ILE A 595 -14.94 38.57 -10.33
N MET A 596 -14.54 38.87 -11.56
CA MET A 596 -13.38 39.70 -11.83
C MET A 596 -13.43 40.36 -13.22
N ASN A 597 -12.58 41.35 -13.44
CA ASN A 597 -12.24 41.88 -14.75
C ASN A 597 -10.79 41.55 -15.07
N LEU A 598 -10.52 41.22 -16.32
CA LEU A 598 -9.19 41.07 -16.88
C LEU A 598 -8.95 42.15 -17.94
N GLU A 599 -7.85 42.88 -17.81
CA GLU A 599 -7.30 43.75 -18.85
C GLU A 599 -5.96 43.17 -19.33
N ILE A 600 -5.84 42.92 -20.62
CA ILE A 600 -4.62 42.43 -21.28
C ILE A 600 -4.05 43.58 -22.12
N LEU A 601 -2.81 43.98 -21.84
CA LEU A 601 -2.03 44.91 -22.64
C LEU A 601 -1.06 44.11 -23.53
N PHE A 602 -1.16 44.32 -24.84
CA PHE A 602 -0.31 43.70 -25.85
C PHE A 602 0.94 44.54 -26.11
N PRO A 603 2.01 43.95 -26.68
CA PRO A 603 3.25 44.68 -26.99
C PRO A 603 3.05 45.87 -27.94
N ASP A 604 2.05 45.83 -28.81
CA ASP A 604 1.68 46.91 -29.74
C ASP A 604 0.93 48.08 -29.07
N GLY A 605 0.72 48.01 -27.75
CA GLY A 605 -0.02 48.99 -26.96
C GLY A 605 -1.54 48.80 -26.98
N SER A 606 -2.06 47.85 -27.77
CA SER A 606 -3.48 47.54 -27.79
C SER A 606 -3.93 46.89 -26.49
N LYS A 607 -5.22 47.06 -26.15
CA LYS A 607 -5.80 46.59 -24.89
C LYS A 607 -7.06 45.77 -25.13
N LYS A 608 -7.16 44.61 -24.49
CA LYS A 608 -8.37 43.79 -24.46
C LYS A 608 -8.90 43.73 -23.03
N LYS A 609 -10.16 44.13 -22.84
CA LYS A 609 -10.87 44.00 -21.56
C LYS A 609 -11.86 42.85 -21.63
N THR A 610 -11.98 42.08 -20.56
CA THR A 610 -12.93 40.97 -20.45
C THR A 610 -13.48 40.93 -19.04
N GLU A 611 -14.80 40.86 -18.92
CA GLU A 611 -15.47 40.57 -17.66
C GLU A 611 -15.56 39.05 -17.47
N ASN A 612 -15.38 38.57 -16.24
CA ASN A 612 -15.54 37.17 -15.87
C ASN A 612 -16.63 37.04 -14.80
N ASN A 613 -17.71 36.39 -15.18
CA ASN A 613 -18.85 36.07 -14.32
C ASN A 613 -18.69 34.67 -13.72
N SER A 614 -19.48 34.37 -12.69
CA SER A 614 -19.49 33.05 -12.08
C SER A 614 -19.88 31.99 -13.11
N TYR A 615 -19.37 30.78 -12.90
CA TYR A 615 -19.51 29.64 -13.80
C TYR A 615 -18.83 29.83 -15.16
N GLU A 616 -18.11 30.92 -15.43
CA GLU A 616 -17.34 31.07 -16.66
C GLU A 616 -15.97 30.41 -16.60
N PHE A 617 -15.57 29.89 -17.75
CA PHE A 617 -14.28 29.26 -18.00
C PHE A 617 -13.74 29.88 -19.30
N LYS A 618 -12.57 30.53 -19.25
CA LYS A 618 -12.04 31.29 -20.40
C LYS A 618 -10.56 31.00 -20.61
N TYR A 619 -10.19 30.71 -21.84
CA TYR A 619 -8.80 30.48 -22.25
C TYR A 619 -8.32 31.60 -23.20
N PHE A 620 -7.14 32.14 -22.91
CA PHE A 620 -6.48 33.19 -23.67
C PHE A 620 -5.16 32.64 -24.22
N PRO A 621 -5.15 32.11 -25.46
CA PRO A 621 -3.94 31.54 -26.05
C PRO A 621 -2.89 32.64 -26.35
N ASN A 622 -1.61 32.26 -26.35
CA ASN A 622 -0.50 33.13 -26.70
C ASN A 622 0.51 32.42 -27.63
N PRO A 623 0.09 32.06 -28.86
CA PRO A 623 0.92 31.26 -29.76
C PRO A 623 2.21 31.98 -30.19
N GLN A 624 2.22 33.31 -30.19
CA GLN A 624 3.41 34.10 -30.51
C GLN A 624 4.44 34.19 -29.36
N ASN A 625 4.14 33.66 -28.16
CA ASN A 625 4.95 33.80 -26.94
C ASN A 625 5.32 35.27 -26.63
N GLU A 626 4.42 36.19 -26.96
CA GLU A 626 4.59 37.61 -26.72
C GLU A 626 4.48 37.93 -25.24
N LYS A 627 5.31 38.86 -24.76
CA LYS A 627 5.22 39.33 -23.38
C LYS A 627 4.00 40.24 -23.23
N ARG A 628 2.95 39.78 -22.55
CA ARG A 628 1.70 40.52 -22.32
C ARG A 628 1.59 40.92 -20.84
N THR A 629 1.01 42.08 -20.56
CA THR A 629 0.73 42.51 -19.18
C THR A 629 -0.74 42.25 -18.88
N TYR A 630 -1.01 41.50 -17.81
CA TYR A 630 -2.34 41.14 -17.35
C TYR A 630 -2.65 41.93 -16.08
N SER A 631 -3.79 42.62 -16.06
CA SER A 631 -4.31 43.31 -14.88
C SER A 631 -5.65 42.72 -14.50
N VAL A 632 -5.70 42.06 -13.35
CA VAL A 632 -6.91 41.45 -12.79
C VAL A 632 -7.48 42.37 -11.72
N SER A 633 -8.79 42.66 -11.77
CA SER A 633 -9.50 43.40 -10.72
C SER A 633 -10.67 42.56 -10.21
N LEU A 634 -10.70 42.28 -8.91
CA LEU A 634 -11.65 41.35 -8.29
C LEU A 634 -12.91 42.06 -7.81
N ALA A 635 -14.04 41.38 -7.91
CA ALA A 635 -15.28 41.82 -7.28
C ALA A 635 -15.21 41.68 -5.74
N LYS A 636 -16.02 42.45 -5.02
CA LYS A 636 -16.04 42.44 -3.56
C LYS A 636 -16.32 41.02 -3.02
N GLY A 637 -15.43 40.53 -2.16
CA GLY A 637 -15.54 39.20 -1.55
C GLY A 637 -14.87 38.07 -2.33
N PHE A 638 -14.14 38.40 -3.41
CA PHE A 638 -13.25 37.49 -4.13
C PHE A 638 -11.79 37.91 -3.97
N TYR A 639 -10.91 36.92 -3.94
CA TYR A 639 -9.48 37.07 -3.62
C TYR A 639 -8.64 36.17 -4.52
N LEU A 640 -7.43 36.62 -4.85
CA LEU A 640 -6.40 35.80 -5.49
C LEU A 640 -5.15 35.66 -4.59
N ASN A 641 -5.03 36.52 -3.58
CA ASN A 641 -4.00 36.51 -2.54
C ASN A 641 -4.54 37.21 -1.27
N ASP A 642 -3.66 37.43 -0.28
CA ASP A 642 -3.97 37.97 1.05
C ASP A 642 -4.52 39.41 1.10
N SER A 643 -4.26 40.25 0.10
CA SER A 643 -4.48 41.71 0.24
C SER A 643 -5.01 42.43 -1.00
N ASP A 644 -4.87 41.85 -2.18
CA ASP A 644 -4.96 42.65 -3.40
C ASP A 644 -6.30 42.49 -4.09
N SER A 645 -7.07 43.58 -4.09
CA SER A 645 -8.27 43.69 -4.96
C SER A 645 -7.92 43.86 -6.44
N ARG A 646 -6.66 44.21 -6.74
CA ARG A 646 -6.13 44.36 -8.09
C ARG A 646 -4.70 43.83 -8.17
N ILE A 647 -4.44 42.95 -9.13
CA ILE A 647 -3.12 42.32 -9.34
C ILE A 647 -2.70 42.56 -10.77
N THR A 648 -1.42 42.89 -10.98
CA THR A 648 -0.83 43.02 -12.31
C THR A 648 0.41 42.14 -12.42
N PHE A 649 0.52 41.38 -13.49
CA PHE A 649 1.67 40.52 -13.78
C PHE A 649 1.95 40.45 -15.28
N GLU A 650 3.17 40.10 -15.66
CA GLU A 650 3.57 39.90 -17.05
C GLU A 650 3.76 38.42 -17.33
N SER A 651 3.30 37.95 -18.49
CA SER A 651 3.48 36.55 -18.88
C SER A 651 3.62 36.42 -20.39
N LYS A 652 4.45 35.45 -20.80
CA LYS A 652 4.51 34.95 -22.18
C LYS A 652 3.65 33.70 -22.38
N LEU A 653 3.10 33.15 -21.30
CA LEU A 653 2.31 31.93 -21.32
C LEU A 653 0.85 32.23 -21.68
N PRO A 654 0.09 31.25 -22.21
CA PRO A 654 -1.34 31.37 -22.30
C PRO A 654 -1.96 31.45 -20.90
N VAL A 655 -3.14 32.06 -20.78
CA VAL A 655 -3.84 32.26 -19.50
C VAL A 655 -5.17 31.52 -19.51
N LEU A 656 -5.41 30.68 -18.50
CA LEU A 656 -6.66 29.99 -18.27
C LEU A 656 -7.32 30.52 -17.01
N ILE A 657 -8.59 30.89 -17.10
CA ILE A 657 -9.40 31.41 -16.01
C ILE A 657 -10.51 30.42 -15.68
N ASN A 658 -10.55 29.99 -14.43
CA ASN A 658 -11.66 29.23 -13.88
C ASN A 658 -12.42 30.06 -12.84
N ALA A 659 -13.53 30.66 -13.26
CA ALA A 659 -14.44 31.39 -12.40
C ALA A 659 -15.69 30.56 -12.07
N SER A 660 -15.56 29.24 -11.86
CA SER A 660 -16.69 28.36 -11.54
C SER A 660 -16.53 27.63 -10.21
N PRO A 661 -17.53 27.62 -9.30
CA PRO A 661 -17.48 26.79 -8.10
C PRO A 661 -17.74 25.30 -8.38
N GLN A 662 -18.28 24.99 -9.56
CA GLN A 662 -18.67 23.66 -10.00
C GLN A 662 -17.94 23.31 -11.28
N PHE A 663 -17.70 22.02 -11.47
CA PHE A 663 -17.08 21.51 -12.67
C PHE A 663 -18.12 21.33 -13.80
N ASP A 664 -17.71 21.60 -15.05
CA ASP A 664 -18.55 21.44 -16.25
C ASP A 664 -17.69 20.99 -17.44
N PHE A 665 -17.75 19.68 -17.74
CA PHE A 665 -16.95 19.06 -18.78
C PHE A 665 -17.20 19.65 -20.16
N GLU A 666 -18.46 19.87 -20.53
CA GLU A 666 -18.82 20.36 -21.87
C GLU A 666 -18.24 21.76 -22.10
N LYS A 667 -18.28 22.60 -21.06
CA LYS A 667 -17.71 23.95 -21.12
C LYS A 667 -16.19 23.93 -21.23
N GLU A 668 -15.52 23.08 -20.46
CA GLU A 668 -14.07 22.91 -20.57
C GLU A 668 -13.68 22.36 -21.94
N ASN A 669 -14.37 21.33 -22.41
CA ASN A 669 -14.12 20.71 -23.70
C ASN A 669 -14.35 21.71 -24.85
N ALA A 670 -15.43 22.48 -24.80
CA ALA A 670 -15.69 23.53 -25.80
C ALA A 670 -14.63 24.64 -25.79
N THR A 671 -14.10 24.99 -24.61
CA THR A 671 -13.11 26.07 -24.46
C THR A 671 -11.72 25.65 -24.92
N LEU A 672 -11.30 24.43 -24.58
CA LEU A 672 -9.94 23.94 -24.81
C LEU A 672 -9.83 22.94 -25.97
N ARG A 673 -10.95 22.50 -26.53
CA ARG A 673 -11.03 21.49 -27.60
C ARG A 673 -10.29 20.21 -27.20
N LEU A 674 -10.65 19.66 -26.04
CA LEU A 674 -9.94 18.52 -25.44
C LEU A 674 -10.20 17.23 -26.21
N LEU A 675 -11.44 17.05 -26.70
CA LEU A 675 -11.95 15.92 -27.46
C LEU A 675 -12.73 16.39 -28.72
N SER A 676 -12.64 15.62 -29.81
CA SER A 676 -13.45 15.81 -31.03
C SER A 676 -14.90 15.31 -30.87
N SER A 677 -15.81 15.84 -31.68
CA SER A 677 -17.26 15.56 -31.62
C SER A 677 -17.77 14.45 -32.56
N GLU A 678 -16.92 13.84 -33.40
CA GLU A 678 -17.34 13.03 -34.56
C GLU A 678 -17.07 11.51 -34.45
N THR A 679 -16.86 10.97 -33.25
CA THR A 679 -16.34 9.60 -33.10
C THR A 679 -17.37 8.65 -32.45
N LYS A 680 -17.43 7.39 -32.89
CA LYS A 680 -18.33 6.34 -32.34
C LYS A 680 -17.60 5.42 -31.36
N TRP A 681 -18.35 4.83 -30.43
CA TRP A 681 -17.87 3.77 -29.55
C TRP A 681 -17.64 2.50 -30.37
N ASP A 682 -16.37 2.23 -30.68
CA ASP A 682 -15.97 1.04 -31.44
C ASP A 682 -15.98 -0.23 -30.56
N ASN A 683 -15.77 -1.39 -31.19
CA ASN A 683 -15.73 -2.67 -30.49
C ASN A 683 -14.45 -2.77 -29.61
N LEU A 684 -14.64 -2.78 -28.29
CA LEU A 684 -13.55 -2.87 -27.30
C LEU A 684 -12.74 -4.16 -27.44
N GLU A 685 -13.38 -5.27 -27.80
CA GLU A 685 -12.76 -6.59 -27.81
C GLU A 685 -11.64 -6.67 -28.87
N LEU A 686 -11.84 -6.07 -30.04
CA LEU A 686 -10.83 -6.00 -31.11
C LEU A 686 -9.54 -5.30 -30.66
N ASP A 687 -9.63 -4.37 -29.71
CA ASP A 687 -8.45 -3.65 -29.25
C ASP A 687 -7.53 -4.51 -28.38
N PHE A 688 -8.11 -5.40 -27.57
CA PHE A 688 -7.41 -6.24 -26.62
C PHE A 688 -7.09 -7.64 -27.13
N GLU A 689 -7.66 -8.08 -28.26
CA GLU A 689 -7.52 -9.44 -28.79
C GLU A 689 -6.06 -9.93 -28.84
N ASN A 690 -5.14 -9.08 -29.32
CA ASN A 690 -3.71 -9.40 -29.43
C ASN A 690 -2.95 -9.44 -28.09
N PHE A 691 -3.55 -8.98 -27.00
CA PHE A 691 -2.96 -9.00 -25.65
C PHE A 691 -3.39 -10.24 -24.85
N ILE A 692 -4.44 -10.94 -25.28
CA ILE A 692 -4.90 -12.17 -24.63
C ILE A 692 -3.86 -13.28 -24.88
N PRO A 693 -3.15 -13.76 -23.85
CA PRO A 693 -2.10 -14.74 -24.05
C PRO A 693 -2.70 -16.06 -24.55
N LYS A 694 -2.08 -16.65 -25.58
CA LYS A 694 -2.41 -18.03 -26.00
C LYS A 694 -2.13 -18.98 -24.85
N LYS A 695 -3.13 -19.79 -24.48
CA LYS A 695 -3.01 -20.71 -23.35
C LYS A 695 -2.34 -22.00 -23.80
N SER A 696 -1.15 -22.28 -23.27
CA SER A 696 -0.49 -23.56 -23.48
C SER A 696 -1.18 -24.65 -22.64
N LEU A 697 -1.87 -25.55 -23.33
CA LEU A 697 -2.45 -26.75 -22.71
C LEU A 697 -1.34 -27.77 -22.52
N SER A 698 -0.91 -28.00 -21.27
CA SER A 698 0.08 -29.04 -20.94
C SER A 698 -0.60 -30.22 -20.24
N PHE A 699 -0.36 -31.42 -20.76
CA PHE A 699 -0.80 -32.68 -20.17
C PHE A 699 0.37 -33.40 -19.52
N GLY A 700 0.20 -33.93 -18.31
CA GLY A 700 1.25 -34.71 -17.68
C GLY A 700 0.94 -35.15 -16.26
N LYS A 701 1.92 -35.82 -15.65
CA LYS A 701 1.91 -36.09 -14.21
C LYS A 701 2.34 -34.84 -13.46
N GLN A 702 1.54 -34.43 -12.49
CA GLN A 702 1.72 -33.21 -11.73
C GLN A 702 1.46 -33.47 -10.24
N ILE A 703 1.90 -32.56 -9.38
CA ILE A 703 1.70 -32.63 -7.94
C ILE A 703 0.89 -31.40 -7.51
N LEU A 704 -0.23 -31.64 -6.83
CA LEU A 704 -0.99 -30.61 -6.12
C LEU A 704 -0.69 -30.72 -4.63
N LYS A 705 -0.08 -29.69 -4.05
CA LYS A 705 0.10 -29.58 -2.61
C LYS A 705 -1.12 -28.91 -1.99
N ARG A 706 -1.70 -29.54 -0.97
CA ARG A 706 -2.85 -29.08 -0.19
C ARG A 706 -2.42 -28.86 1.25
N GLU A 707 -2.91 -27.81 1.89
CA GLU A 707 -2.51 -27.49 3.27
C GLU A 707 -3.69 -27.02 4.12
N LEU A 708 -3.75 -27.51 5.35
CA LEU A 708 -4.60 -26.95 6.40
C LEU A 708 -4.06 -25.56 6.82
N PRO A 709 -4.94 -24.64 7.24
CA PRO A 709 -4.54 -23.35 7.79
C PRO A 709 -3.51 -23.48 8.92
N TYR A 710 -3.75 -24.38 9.87
CA TYR A 710 -2.82 -24.72 10.95
C TYR A 710 -2.80 -26.24 11.18
N GLU A 711 -1.88 -26.72 12.04
CA GLU A 711 -1.77 -28.14 12.36
C GLU A 711 -3.12 -28.72 12.82
N GLY A 712 -3.50 -29.84 12.22
CA GLY A 712 -4.80 -30.47 12.44
C GLY A 712 -4.72 -31.98 12.21
N ASN A 713 -5.86 -32.59 11.94
CA ASN A 713 -5.92 -34.02 11.69
C ASN A 713 -5.77 -34.26 10.19
N ILE A 714 -4.73 -35.00 9.78
CA ILE A 714 -4.64 -35.55 8.42
C ILE A 714 -5.31 -36.92 8.43
N LEU A 715 -6.29 -37.11 7.55
CA LEU A 715 -7.18 -38.27 7.54
C LEU A 715 -6.75 -39.35 6.54
N VAL A 716 -5.69 -39.09 5.77
CA VAL A 716 -5.14 -39.99 4.75
C VAL A 716 -3.69 -40.37 5.07
N LYS A 717 -3.19 -41.42 4.41
CA LYS A 717 -1.83 -41.93 4.52
C LYS A 717 -1.10 -41.82 3.19
N LYS A 718 0.23 -41.89 3.26
CA LYS A 718 1.07 -42.00 2.06
C LYS A 718 0.61 -43.22 1.25
N ASP A 719 0.59 -43.06 -0.07
CA ASP A 719 0.15 -44.03 -1.05
C ASP A 719 -1.37 -44.27 -1.18
N ASP A 720 -2.19 -43.64 -0.33
CA ASP A 720 -3.65 -43.70 -0.48
C ASP A 720 -4.10 -43.14 -1.83
N LYS A 721 -5.15 -43.74 -2.41
CA LYS A 721 -5.87 -43.19 -3.56
C LYS A 721 -7.03 -42.35 -3.05
N VAL A 722 -7.15 -41.13 -3.57
CA VAL A 722 -8.19 -40.17 -3.17
C VAL A 722 -9.01 -39.75 -4.38
N SER A 723 -10.29 -39.47 -4.16
CA SER A 723 -11.17 -38.76 -5.09
C SER A 723 -11.25 -37.27 -4.71
N PRO A 724 -11.69 -36.37 -5.61
CA PRO A 724 -11.83 -34.93 -5.31
C PRO A 724 -12.56 -34.61 -4.00
N GLU A 725 -13.66 -35.32 -3.70
CA GLU A 725 -14.47 -35.16 -2.48
C GLU A 725 -13.88 -35.80 -1.22
N THR A 726 -12.76 -36.52 -1.33
CA THR A 726 -12.11 -37.12 -0.16
C THR A 726 -11.63 -36.01 0.77
N VAL A 727 -12.08 -36.03 2.03
CA VAL A 727 -11.55 -35.14 3.07
C VAL A 727 -10.18 -35.67 3.48
N ILE A 728 -9.13 -34.93 3.14
CA ILE A 728 -7.74 -35.32 3.39
C ILE A 728 -7.23 -34.78 4.72
N GLY A 729 -7.85 -33.73 5.25
CA GLY A 729 -7.56 -33.22 6.58
C GLY A 729 -8.65 -32.31 7.12
N GLU A 730 -8.60 -32.04 8.42
CA GLU A 730 -9.54 -31.15 9.08
C GLU A 730 -8.93 -30.39 10.27
N ASN A 731 -9.42 -29.16 10.48
CA ASN A 731 -9.28 -28.44 11.74
C ASN A 731 -10.65 -28.39 12.44
N LEU A 732 -10.77 -29.09 13.58
CA LEU A 732 -12.05 -29.26 14.30
C LEU A 732 -12.50 -28.00 15.07
N HIS A 733 -11.56 -27.11 15.39
CA HIS A 733 -11.77 -25.97 16.28
C HIS A 733 -11.19 -24.70 15.65
N ASP A 734 -11.21 -23.58 16.38
CA ASP A 734 -10.39 -22.42 16.04
C ASP A 734 -8.91 -22.71 16.35
N PRO A 735 -7.95 -21.92 15.83
CA PRO A 735 -6.57 -22.02 16.26
C PRO A 735 -6.44 -21.83 17.78
N PRO A 736 -5.71 -22.72 18.50
CA PRO A 736 -5.58 -22.66 19.95
C PRO A 736 -5.04 -21.31 20.41
N LYS A 737 -5.67 -20.71 21.43
CA LYS A 737 -5.24 -19.44 22.02
C LYS A 737 -4.01 -19.62 22.90
N ILE A 738 -3.12 -18.64 22.96
CA ILE A 738 -2.16 -18.56 24.05
C ILE A 738 -2.64 -17.53 25.07
N TYR A 739 -2.52 -17.88 26.33
CA TYR A 739 -2.82 -17.03 27.46
C TYR A 739 -1.52 -16.64 28.14
N VAL A 740 -1.38 -15.35 28.41
CA VAL A 740 -0.24 -14.81 29.14
C VAL A 740 -0.73 -14.39 30.52
N LEU A 741 -0.23 -15.08 31.54
CA LEU A 741 -0.53 -14.83 32.94
C LEU A 741 0.63 -14.08 33.57
N THR A 742 0.45 -12.80 33.87
CA THR A 742 1.44 -12.00 34.60
C THR A 742 1.17 -12.11 36.09
N LEU A 743 2.12 -12.67 36.83
CA LEU A 743 2.02 -12.79 38.28
C LEU A 743 2.36 -11.46 38.98
N PHE A 744 3.24 -10.64 38.41
CA PHE A 744 3.69 -9.37 39.00
C PHE A 744 2.60 -8.28 39.08
N ASP A 745 1.63 -8.28 38.17
CA ASP A 745 0.48 -7.34 38.20
C ASP A 745 -0.46 -7.58 39.40
N LYS A 746 -0.25 -8.66 40.14
CA LYS A 746 -1.00 -8.99 41.35
C LYS A 746 -0.27 -8.39 42.55
N THR A 747 -0.48 -7.10 42.76
CA THR A 747 0.13 -6.31 43.86
C THR A 747 -0.04 -6.94 45.25
N TYR A 748 -1.10 -7.73 45.47
CA TYR A 748 -1.32 -8.48 46.71
C TYR A 748 -0.34 -9.66 46.92
N LEU A 749 0.32 -10.14 45.86
CA LEU A 749 1.24 -11.28 45.90
C LEU A 749 2.70 -10.89 46.22
N ARG A 750 3.08 -9.60 46.16
CA ARG A 750 4.44 -9.08 46.46
C ARG A 750 5.58 -9.93 45.86
N LEU A 751 5.51 -10.16 44.54
CA LEU A 751 6.36 -11.12 43.82
C LEU A 751 7.65 -10.51 43.27
N ASN A 752 8.69 -11.33 43.17
CA ASN A 752 9.96 -11.05 42.49
C ASN A 752 10.49 -12.33 41.80
N ALA A 753 11.52 -12.21 40.96
CA ALA A 753 11.98 -13.34 40.14
C ALA A 753 12.45 -14.56 40.96
N GLU A 754 13.13 -14.33 42.09
CA GLU A 754 13.63 -15.38 42.96
C GLU A 754 12.49 -16.12 43.68
N ASN A 755 11.53 -15.38 44.24
CA ASN A 755 10.43 -15.98 44.97
C ASN A 755 9.47 -16.74 44.05
N ILE A 756 9.25 -16.31 42.80
CA ILE A 756 8.42 -17.06 41.84
C ILE A 756 9.05 -18.42 41.53
N LYS A 757 10.37 -18.48 41.38
CA LYS A 757 11.08 -19.70 41.02
C LYS A 757 10.94 -20.81 42.06
N GLU A 758 10.89 -20.44 43.33
CA GLU A 758 10.72 -21.37 44.45
C GLU A 758 9.26 -21.75 44.73
N ASN A 759 8.31 -20.96 44.25
CA ASN A 759 6.90 -21.02 44.66
C ASN A 759 5.92 -21.38 43.53
N LEU A 760 6.41 -21.57 42.30
CA LEU A 760 5.60 -22.12 41.20
C LEU A 760 5.27 -23.59 41.44
N LEU A 761 4.02 -23.97 41.21
CA LEU A 761 3.54 -25.35 41.36
C LEU A 761 3.49 -26.13 40.04
N ILE A 762 3.95 -25.51 38.96
CA ILE A 762 3.89 -26.03 37.59
C ILE A 762 5.24 -25.83 36.88
N LYS A 763 5.49 -26.59 35.84
CA LYS A 763 6.68 -26.52 34.98
C LYS A 763 6.29 -26.38 33.52
N GLU A 764 7.25 -25.94 32.69
CA GLU A 764 7.07 -25.97 31.24
C GLU A 764 6.75 -27.38 30.76
N GLY A 765 5.74 -27.51 29.90
CA GLY A 765 5.21 -28.78 29.43
C GLY A 765 3.97 -29.28 30.19
N ASP A 766 3.72 -28.81 31.42
CA ASP A 766 2.60 -29.29 32.25
C ASP A 766 1.23 -28.92 31.66
N LYS A 767 0.23 -29.77 31.89
CA LYS A 767 -1.19 -29.44 31.58
C LYS A 767 -1.87 -28.92 32.84
N VAL A 768 -2.51 -27.77 32.74
CA VAL A 768 -3.24 -27.12 33.84
C VAL A 768 -4.73 -27.00 33.55
N LYS A 769 -5.56 -27.16 34.58
CA LYS A 769 -7.02 -26.99 34.52
C LYS A 769 -7.44 -25.60 35.02
N ILE A 770 -8.62 -25.13 34.63
CA ILE A 770 -9.24 -23.93 35.23
C ILE A 770 -9.39 -24.16 36.75
N GLY A 771 -8.96 -23.18 37.54
CA GLY A 771 -8.98 -23.21 39.00
C GLY A 771 -7.85 -24.02 39.65
N GLN A 772 -6.93 -24.61 38.88
CA GLN A 772 -5.78 -25.31 39.44
C GLN A 772 -4.79 -24.29 40.03
N LYS A 773 -4.35 -24.49 41.27
CA LYS A 773 -3.29 -23.70 41.90
C LYS A 773 -1.99 -23.84 41.10
N ILE A 774 -1.48 -22.73 40.56
CA ILE A 774 -0.25 -22.69 39.75
C ILE A 774 0.91 -21.97 40.44
N ALA A 775 0.64 -21.14 41.45
CA ALA A 775 1.66 -20.60 42.36
C ALA A 775 1.15 -20.57 43.80
N LYS A 776 2.04 -20.80 44.76
CA LYS A 776 1.77 -20.72 46.21
C LYS A 776 2.78 -19.80 46.88
N ILE A 777 2.35 -18.67 47.41
CA ILE A 777 3.25 -17.64 47.92
C ILE A 777 3.05 -17.48 49.43
N GLY A 778 4.11 -17.76 50.19
CA GLY A 778 4.19 -17.61 51.65
C GLY A 778 5.65 -17.68 52.14
N LYS A 779 5.99 -16.98 53.22
CA LYS A 779 7.36 -16.93 53.78
C LYS A 779 7.60 -18.06 54.81
N ARG A 780 8.82 -18.62 54.82
CA ARG A 780 9.28 -19.75 55.67
C ARG A 780 9.95 -19.31 57.01
N ASN A 781 9.41 -18.34 57.74
CA ASN A 781 9.97 -17.98 59.06
C ASN A 781 8.99 -18.28 60.21
N LEU A 782 9.49 -18.93 61.27
CA LEU A 782 8.75 -19.46 62.43
C LEU A 782 7.83 -18.44 63.15
N LEU A 783 8.16 -17.14 63.12
CA LEU A 783 7.40 -16.09 63.81
C LEU A 783 6.16 -15.62 63.02
N ASP A 784 6.14 -15.82 61.70
CA ASP A 784 5.05 -15.37 60.82
C ASP A 784 3.93 -16.43 60.65
N GLU A 785 4.16 -17.68 61.09
CA GLU A 785 3.14 -18.76 61.13
C GLU A 785 1.92 -18.39 61.98
N ILE A 786 2.07 -17.42 62.89
CA ILE A 786 1.01 -16.96 63.79
C ILE A 786 -0.03 -16.08 63.06
N THR A 787 0.28 -15.54 61.87
CA THR A 787 -0.60 -14.57 61.15
C THR A 787 -1.27 -15.10 59.87
N PHE A 788 -1.01 -16.37 59.50
CA PHE A 788 -1.69 -17.14 58.43
C PHE A 788 -2.27 -16.33 57.25
N GLN A 789 -1.41 -15.89 56.30
CA GLN A 789 -1.89 -15.58 54.94
C GLN A 789 -0.95 -16.19 53.89
N THR A 790 -1.26 -17.43 53.51
CA THR A 790 -0.70 -18.05 52.29
C THR A 790 -1.58 -17.66 51.10
N TYR A 791 -1.01 -17.06 50.07
CA TYR A 791 -1.74 -16.71 48.86
C TYR A 791 -1.53 -17.75 47.76
N TYR A 792 -2.60 -18.08 47.05
CA TYR A 792 -2.53 -18.94 45.88
C TYR A 792 -2.91 -18.16 44.64
N TYR A 793 -2.27 -18.48 43.52
CA TYR A 793 -2.71 -18.03 42.22
C TYR A 793 -3.23 -19.24 41.45
N ASP A 794 -4.52 -19.21 41.12
CA ASP A 794 -5.20 -20.28 40.39
C ASP A 794 -5.16 -19.98 38.90
N SER A 795 -4.97 -21.02 38.08
CA SER A 795 -5.00 -20.88 36.63
C SER A 795 -6.39 -20.42 36.20
N PRO A 796 -6.53 -19.25 35.55
CA PRO A 796 -7.81 -18.77 35.07
C PRO A 796 -8.26 -19.51 33.79
N VAL A 797 -7.40 -20.32 33.20
CA VAL A 797 -7.61 -20.99 31.91
C VAL A 797 -7.13 -22.43 31.96
N ARG A 798 -7.62 -23.24 31.02
CA ARG A 798 -7.14 -24.61 30.82
C ARG A 798 -6.17 -24.63 29.65
N GLY A 799 -4.96 -25.13 29.89
CA GLY A 799 -3.90 -25.05 28.89
C GLY A 799 -2.69 -25.93 29.20
N LYS A 800 -1.74 -25.97 28.27
CA LYS A 800 -0.40 -26.53 28.46
C LYS A 800 0.57 -25.37 28.68
N VAL A 801 1.40 -25.45 29.71
CA VAL A 801 2.47 -24.49 29.98
C VAL A 801 3.49 -24.58 28.86
N GLU A 802 3.61 -23.52 28.06
CA GLU A 802 4.63 -23.45 27.01
C GLU A 802 5.93 -22.91 27.54
N LYS A 803 5.85 -21.83 28.32
CA LYS A 803 7.01 -21.11 28.80
C LYS A 803 6.73 -20.42 30.12
N ILE A 804 7.73 -20.37 30.99
CA ILE A 804 7.71 -19.60 32.23
C ILE A 804 8.89 -18.62 32.17
N ASN A 805 8.60 -17.32 32.20
CA ASN A 805 9.61 -16.28 32.33
C ASN A 805 9.64 -15.80 33.78
N TYR A 806 10.69 -16.18 34.50
CA TYR A 806 10.88 -15.82 35.90
C TYR A 806 11.22 -14.34 36.09
N GLU A 807 11.94 -13.72 35.14
CA GLU A 807 12.37 -12.31 35.23
C GLU A 807 11.19 -11.34 35.08
N THR A 808 10.20 -11.69 34.26
CA THR A 808 8.96 -10.91 34.08
C THR A 808 7.78 -11.47 34.87
N GLY A 809 7.99 -12.54 35.63
CA GLY A 809 6.94 -13.22 36.41
C GLY A 809 5.77 -13.70 35.57
N THR A 810 6.02 -14.10 34.33
CA THR A 810 4.97 -14.38 33.35
C THR A 810 4.92 -15.85 32.95
N ILE A 811 3.72 -16.42 32.86
CA ILE A 811 3.46 -17.80 32.45
C ILE A 811 2.66 -17.79 31.15
N ILE A 812 3.18 -18.49 30.14
CA ILE A 812 2.55 -18.63 28.83
C ILE A 812 1.86 -20.00 28.75
N LEU A 813 0.55 -20.02 28.55
CA LEU A 813 -0.29 -21.22 28.49
C LEU A 813 -0.95 -21.35 27.11
N ARG A 814 -0.71 -22.43 26.38
CA ARG A 814 -1.46 -22.75 25.15
C ARG A 814 -2.76 -23.47 25.50
N GLU A 815 -3.88 -22.98 25.02
CA GLU A 815 -5.22 -23.54 25.19
C GLU A 815 -5.26 -25.03 24.79
N ILE A 816 -5.85 -25.87 25.64
CA ILE A 816 -6.16 -27.26 25.30
C ILE A 816 -7.61 -27.32 24.83
N GLN A 817 -7.80 -27.69 23.56
CA GLN A 817 -9.09 -27.72 22.91
C GLN A 817 -9.64 -29.16 22.89
N ASP A 818 -10.62 -29.44 23.75
CA ASP A 818 -11.36 -30.72 23.82
C ASP A 818 -12.87 -30.48 23.76
N TYR A 819 -13.27 -29.56 22.90
CA TYR A 819 -14.64 -29.06 22.87
C TYR A 819 -15.61 -30.13 22.40
N SER A 820 -16.59 -30.44 23.26
CA SER A 820 -17.68 -31.32 22.87
C SER A 820 -18.65 -30.58 21.96
N THR A 821 -18.91 -31.16 20.78
CA THR A 821 -19.98 -30.71 19.88
C THR A 821 -21.36 -31.18 20.33
N LYS A 822 -21.44 -32.14 21.27
CA LYS A 822 -22.71 -32.58 21.87
C LYS A 822 -23.21 -31.53 22.86
N PRO A 823 -24.50 -31.12 22.81
CA PRO A 823 -25.06 -30.19 23.78
C PRO A 823 -25.04 -30.81 25.18
N VAL A 824 -24.50 -30.07 26.14
CA VAL A 824 -24.45 -30.48 27.54
C VAL A 824 -25.45 -29.64 28.32
N LYS A 825 -26.48 -30.30 28.84
CA LYS A 825 -27.54 -29.67 29.65
C LYS A 825 -27.14 -29.68 31.13
N VAL A 826 -27.10 -28.51 31.75
CA VAL A 826 -26.77 -28.31 33.16
C VAL A 826 -28.01 -27.89 33.90
N ASN A 827 -28.49 -28.71 34.84
CA ASN A 827 -29.63 -28.34 35.67
C ASN A 827 -29.19 -27.42 36.83
N ILE A 828 -29.32 -26.10 36.62
CA ILE A 828 -28.91 -25.07 37.57
C ILE A 828 -29.83 -25.08 38.80
N ALA A 829 -31.14 -25.18 38.57
CA ALA A 829 -32.15 -25.16 39.62
C ALA A 829 -31.94 -26.29 40.65
N LYS A 830 -31.70 -27.52 40.17
CA LYS A 830 -31.41 -28.67 41.01
C LYS A 830 -30.09 -28.52 41.77
N LYS A 831 -29.03 -28.02 41.10
CA LYS A 831 -27.70 -27.88 41.72
C LYS A 831 -27.63 -26.77 42.78
N LEU A 832 -28.44 -25.71 42.65
CA LEU A 832 -28.54 -24.64 43.63
C LEU A 832 -29.73 -24.81 44.60
N ASN A 833 -30.54 -25.86 44.45
CA ASN A 833 -31.76 -26.09 45.23
C ASN A 833 -32.73 -24.89 45.21
N ILE A 834 -33.01 -24.35 44.02
CA ILE A 834 -33.91 -23.21 43.79
C ILE A 834 -35.03 -23.56 42.79
N LYS A 835 -36.10 -22.77 42.76
CA LYS A 835 -37.16 -22.92 41.76
C LYS A 835 -36.61 -22.61 40.35
N PRO A 836 -36.99 -23.37 39.30
CA PRO A 836 -36.56 -23.14 37.91
C PRO A 836 -36.63 -21.68 37.43
N LYS A 837 -37.74 -20.98 37.70
CA LYS A 837 -37.92 -19.57 37.30
C LYS A 837 -36.92 -18.60 37.92
N LEU A 838 -36.20 -18.99 38.97
CA LEU A 838 -35.26 -18.14 39.69
C LEU A 838 -33.82 -18.26 39.17
N ILE A 839 -33.50 -19.20 38.27
CA ILE A 839 -32.12 -19.41 37.82
C ILE A 839 -31.50 -18.15 37.20
N ALA A 840 -32.30 -17.34 36.50
CA ALA A 840 -31.85 -16.12 35.83
C ALA A 840 -31.19 -15.11 36.78
N ARG A 841 -31.60 -15.09 38.06
CA ARG A 841 -31.05 -14.19 39.09
C ARG A 841 -29.65 -14.58 39.55
N TYR A 842 -29.27 -15.84 39.35
CA TYR A 842 -28.03 -16.40 39.88
C TYR A 842 -27.02 -16.74 38.78
N LEU A 843 -27.43 -16.69 37.51
CA LEU A 843 -26.53 -16.86 36.37
C LEU A 843 -25.50 -15.73 36.32
N LYS A 844 -24.27 -16.09 35.98
CA LYS A 844 -23.14 -15.17 35.76
C LYS A 844 -22.87 -14.93 34.27
N LYS A 845 -23.60 -15.64 33.40
CA LYS A 845 -23.43 -15.67 31.95
C LYS A 845 -24.78 -15.58 31.27
N ASN A 846 -24.82 -14.92 30.13
CA ASN A 846 -26.01 -14.67 29.33
C ASN A 846 -26.13 -15.66 28.17
N LEU A 847 -27.29 -15.67 27.53
CA LEU A 847 -27.49 -16.36 26.26
C LEU A 847 -26.45 -15.86 25.25
N ASN A 848 -25.86 -16.77 24.46
CA ASN A 848 -24.77 -16.54 23.52
C ASN A 848 -23.39 -16.23 24.11
N ASP A 849 -23.23 -16.20 25.43
CA ASP A 849 -21.90 -16.10 26.02
C ASP A 849 -21.09 -17.39 25.79
N PHE A 850 -19.81 -17.24 25.46
CA PHE A 850 -18.86 -18.35 25.43
C PHE A 850 -18.34 -18.64 26.85
N VAL A 851 -18.33 -19.91 27.23
CA VAL A 851 -17.90 -20.38 28.56
C VAL A 851 -16.90 -21.52 28.44
N TYR A 852 -15.90 -21.56 29.32
CA TYR A 852 -14.92 -22.64 29.39
C TYR A 852 -15.32 -23.70 30.43
N ALA A 853 -14.95 -24.96 30.20
CA ALA A 853 -15.15 -26.03 31.18
C ALA A 853 -14.48 -25.70 32.53
N GLY A 854 -15.25 -25.68 33.61
CA GLY A 854 -14.83 -25.28 34.95
C GLY A 854 -15.14 -23.82 35.31
N GLU A 855 -15.54 -22.99 34.36
CA GLU A 855 -15.94 -21.60 34.60
C GLU A 855 -17.28 -21.53 35.38
N GLN A 856 -17.46 -20.51 36.21
CA GLN A 856 -18.69 -20.33 36.99
C GLN A 856 -19.87 -19.95 36.08
N LEU A 857 -20.91 -20.78 36.04
CA LEU A 857 -22.16 -20.51 35.34
C LEU A 857 -23.18 -19.78 36.22
N ALA A 858 -23.30 -20.21 37.48
CA ALA A 858 -24.24 -19.65 38.43
C ALA A 858 -23.65 -19.67 39.84
N MET A 859 -24.05 -18.71 40.67
CA MET A 859 -23.65 -18.66 42.08
C MET A 859 -24.76 -18.10 42.96
N GLN A 860 -24.99 -18.74 44.09
CA GLN A 860 -25.87 -18.27 45.17
C GLN A 860 -25.12 -18.26 46.49
N MET A 861 -25.37 -17.26 47.33
CA MET A 861 -24.85 -17.20 48.71
C MET A 861 -25.87 -17.78 49.68
N PHE A 862 -25.44 -18.72 50.52
CA PHE A 862 -26.23 -19.27 51.62
C PHE A 862 -25.74 -18.69 52.94
N ASP A 863 -26.65 -18.28 53.80
CA ASP A 863 -26.31 -17.82 55.16
C ASP A 863 -26.61 -18.96 56.13
N THR A 864 -25.57 -19.52 56.72
CA THR A 864 -25.70 -20.62 57.69
C THR A 864 -25.05 -20.19 58.99
N LYS A 865 -25.89 -19.86 59.99
CA LYS A 865 -25.44 -19.42 61.33
C LYS A 865 -24.47 -18.22 61.30
N GLY A 866 -24.76 -17.22 60.47
CA GLY A 866 -23.96 -15.98 60.37
C GLY A 866 -22.72 -16.10 59.49
N VAL A 867 -22.51 -17.24 58.82
CA VAL A 867 -21.43 -17.45 57.87
C VAL A 867 -22.02 -17.60 56.47
N ARG A 868 -21.59 -16.73 55.55
CA ARG A 868 -22.00 -16.76 54.13
C ARG A 868 -21.15 -17.76 53.34
N ILE A 869 -21.77 -18.81 52.81
CA ILE A 869 -21.13 -19.87 52.03
C ILE A 869 -21.65 -19.82 50.58
N PRO A 870 -20.78 -19.70 49.56
CA PRO A 870 -21.19 -19.71 48.17
C PRO A 870 -21.46 -21.14 47.68
N ALA A 871 -22.63 -21.38 47.08
CA ALA A 871 -22.86 -22.51 46.20
C ALA A 871 -22.62 -22.08 44.75
N VAL A 872 -21.74 -22.80 44.07
CA VAL A 872 -21.30 -22.47 42.72
C VAL A 872 -21.62 -23.61 41.78
N VAL A 873 -22.19 -23.31 40.63
CA VAL A 873 -22.36 -24.26 39.53
C VAL A 873 -21.35 -23.93 38.45
N HIS A 874 -20.47 -24.87 38.15
CA HIS A 874 -19.46 -24.74 37.09
C HIS A 874 -19.95 -25.33 35.76
N ALA A 875 -19.44 -24.79 34.66
CA ALA A 875 -19.64 -25.30 33.32
C ALA A 875 -18.97 -26.68 33.18
N PRO A 876 -19.70 -27.74 32.77
CA PRO A 876 -19.12 -29.07 32.59
C PRO A 876 -18.36 -29.24 31.26
N SER A 877 -18.58 -28.34 30.30
CA SER A 877 -17.98 -28.38 28.96
C SER A 877 -17.72 -26.96 28.45
N THR A 878 -16.75 -26.81 27.57
CA THR A 878 -16.49 -25.54 26.86
C THR A 878 -17.43 -25.39 25.67
N GLY A 879 -17.99 -24.20 25.47
CA GLY A 879 -18.88 -23.90 24.35
C GLY A 879 -19.67 -22.61 24.56
N THR A 880 -20.62 -22.36 23.68
CA THR A 880 -21.54 -21.21 23.78
C THR A 880 -22.79 -21.63 24.52
N ILE A 881 -23.33 -20.74 25.36
CA ILE A 881 -24.65 -20.92 25.97
C ILE A 881 -25.71 -20.78 24.87
N GLU A 882 -26.23 -21.91 24.41
CA GLU A 882 -27.21 -21.99 23.32
C GLU A 882 -28.64 -21.73 23.81
N LYS A 883 -28.96 -22.19 25.02
CA LYS A 883 -30.31 -22.10 25.58
C LYS A 883 -30.27 -21.94 27.09
N ILE A 884 -31.11 -21.05 27.61
CA ILE A 884 -31.45 -20.93 29.03
C ILE A 884 -32.94 -21.26 29.16
N ASP A 885 -33.27 -22.36 29.83
CA ASP A 885 -34.63 -22.86 30.02
C ASP A 885 -35.11 -22.52 31.45
N LEU A 886 -36.05 -21.57 31.55
CA LEU A 886 -36.58 -21.11 32.84
C LEU A 886 -37.71 -21.99 33.38
N GLU A 887 -38.28 -22.89 32.57
CA GLU A 887 -39.32 -23.83 32.99
C GLU A 887 -38.68 -25.05 33.66
N GLU A 888 -37.65 -25.61 33.04
CA GLU A 888 -36.90 -26.76 33.58
C GLU A 888 -35.72 -26.33 34.48
N GLY A 889 -35.33 -25.05 34.44
CA GLY A 889 -34.25 -24.50 35.27
C GLY A 889 -32.87 -24.95 34.81
N THR A 890 -32.66 -25.06 33.50
CA THR A 890 -31.43 -25.62 32.90
C THR A 890 -30.73 -24.68 31.92
N VAL A 891 -29.43 -24.86 31.76
CA VAL A 891 -28.59 -24.15 30.77
C VAL A 891 -27.96 -25.18 29.84
N THR A 892 -28.04 -24.95 28.53
CA THR A 892 -27.43 -25.83 27.52
C THR A 892 -26.19 -25.17 26.94
N ILE A 893 -25.06 -25.87 27.01
CA ILE A 893 -23.77 -25.42 26.45
C ILE A 893 -23.42 -26.30 25.26
N ARG A 894 -23.04 -25.70 24.14
CA ARG A 894 -22.58 -26.44 22.95
C ARG A 894 -21.50 -25.67 22.21
N TYR A 895 -20.44 -26.34 21.79
CA TYR A 895 -19.52 -25.79 20.80
C TYR A 895 -20.11 -26.03 19.40
N ASN A 896 -20.50 -24.96 18.70
CA ASN A 896 -21.25 -25.02 17.45
C ASN A 896 -20.49 -24.53 16.20
N LYS A 897 -19.16 -24.39 16.27
CA LYS A 897 -18.36 -24.05 15.08
C LYS A 897 -18.21 -25.25 14.15
N LYS A 898 -18.35 -25.00 12.86
CA LYS A 898 -18.15 -26.01 11.81
C LYS A 898 -16.65 -26.27 11.64
N PRO A 899 -16.19 -27.54 11.61
CA PRO A 899 -14.82 -27.87 11.27
C PRO A 899 -14.44 -27.34 9.89
N PHE A 900 -13.21 -26.84 9.76
CA PHE A 900 -12.61 -26.61 8.46
C PHE A 900 -12.20 -27.96 7.87
N ARG A 901 -12.67 -28.26 6.66
CA ARG A 901 -12.34 -29.52 5.96
C ARG A 901 -11.54 -29.21 4.71
N LEU A 902 -10.36 -29.81 4.63
CA LEU A 902 -9.51 -29.79 3.45
C LEU A 902 -9.87 -30.98 2.56
N PHE A 903 -10.37 -30.69 1.38
CA PHE A 903 -10.68 -31.70 0.36
C PHE A 903 -9.44 -31.96 -0.51
N ALA A 904 -9.35 -33.14 -1.10
CA ALA A 904 -8.30 -33.46 -2.07
C ALA A 904 -8.34 -32.51 -3.28
N GLY A 905 -9.55 -32.16 -3.73
CA GLY A 905 -9.81 -31.31 -4.90
C GLY A 905 -9.56 -32.02 -6.23
N VAL A 906 -8.55 -32.90 -6.30
CA VAL A 906 -8.21 -33.71 -7.48
C VAL A 906 -8.17 -35.19 -7.14
N GLY A 907 -8.52 -36.03 -8.11
CA GLY A 907 -8.34 -37.48 -8.01
C GLY A 907 -6.86 -37.84 -8.21
N GLY A 908 -6.28 -38.65 -7.33
CA GLY A 908 -4.86 -38.96 -7.40
C GLY A 908 -4.35 -39.87 -6.30
N LYS A 909 -3.02 -39.94 -6.19
CA LYS A 909 -2.31 -40.73 -5.17
C LYS A 909 -1.55 -39.82 -4.23
N ILE A 910 -1.66 -40.04 -2.92
CA ILE A 910 -0.91 -39.28 -1.91
C ILE A 910 0.57 -39.66 -2.01
N THR A 911 1.44 -38.67 -2.25
CA THR A 911 2.89 -38.88 -2.34
C THR A 911 3.62 -38.52 -1.04
N GLU A 912 3.12 -37.52 -0.32
CA GLU A 912 3.78 -36.96 0.86
C GLU A 912 2.75 -36.40 1.85
N ILE A 913 3.04 -36.50 3.15
CA ILE A 913 2.29 -35.87 4.24
C ILE A 913 3.29 -35.08 5.07
N GLY A 914 3.06 -33.77 5.20
CA GLY A 914 3.89 -32.89 6.02
C GLY A 914 3.23 -32.61 7.37
N ASN A 915 3.90 -33.01 8.46
CA ASN A 915 3.69 -32.61 9.87
C ASN A 915 2.24 -32.27 10.26
N ASN A 916 1.27 -33.15 9.99
CA ASN A 916 -0.14 -32.94 10.33
C ASN A 916 -0.76 -31.64 9.77
N LYS A 917 -0.20 -31.08 8.69
CA LYS A 917 -0.63 -29.81 8.08
C LYS A 917 -0.80 -29.90 6.58
N SER A 918 0.02 -30.66 5.86
CA SER A 918 0.03 -30.67 4.39
C SER A 918 -0.02 -32.06 3.79
N VAL A 919 -0.54 -32.14 2.57
CA VAL A 919 -0.65 -33.37 1.77
C VAL A 919 -0.31 -33.03 0.32
N SER A 920 0.59 -33.81 -0.29
CA SER A 920 0.91 -33.71 -1.71
C SER A 920 0.19 -34.83 -2.48
N ILE A 921 -0.52 -34.47 -3.55
CA ILE A 921 -1.33 -35.38 -4.35
C ILE A 921 -0.75 -35.42 -5.76
N ALA A 922 -0.26 -36.59 -6.19
CA ALA A 922 0.10 -36.81 -7.58
C ALA A 922 -1.12 -37.17 -8.42
N PHE A 923 -1.33 -36.44 -9.51
CA PHE A 923 -2.42 -36.67 -10.46
C PHE A 923 -1.89 -36.61 -11.89
N LYS A 924 -2.69 -37.10 -12.84
CA LYS A 924 -2.42 -37.00 -14.27
C LYS A 924 -3.56 -36.24 -14.93
N GLY A 925 -3.24 -35.21 -15.70
CA GLY A 925 -4.25 -34.33 -16.25
C GLY A 925 -3.69 -33.05 -16.88
N TYR A 926 -4.59 -32.16 -17.24
CA TYR A 926 -4.29 -30.82 -17.74
C TYR A 926 -4.28 -29.81 -16.59
N SER A 927 -3.35 -28.86 -16.63
CA SER A 927 -3.35 -27.69 -15.74
C SER A 927 -3.06 -26.44 -16.56
N PHE A 928 -3.90 -25.43 -16.42
CA PHE A 928 -3.72 -24.12 -17.05
C PHE A 928 -4.44 -23.05 -16.22
N ASN A 929 -4.27 -21.78 -16.61
CA ASN A 929 -4.78 -20.65 -15.84
C ASN A 929 -5.85 -19.86 -16.61
N GLY A 930 -6.80 -19.29 -15.87
CA GLY A 930 -7.65 -18.20 -16.35
C GLY A 930 -6.90 -16.86 -16.30
N ILE A 931 -7.57 -15.78 -16.74
CA ILE A 931 -6.98 -14.44 -16.67
C ILE A 931 -7.27 -13.78 -15.33
N ILE A 932 -8.48 -13.93 -14.81
CA ILE A 932 -8.93 -13.47 -13.49
C ILE A 932 -10.04 -14.38 -12.99
N GLY A 933 -10.09 -14.59 -11.68
CA GLY A 933 -11.12 -15.37 -11.02
C GLY A 933 -11.62 -14.70 -9.75
N PHE A 934 -12.74 -15.19 -9.24
CA PHE A 934 -13.42 -14.67 -8.05
C PHE A 934 -13.95 -15.85 -7.25
N GLY A 935 -14.07 -15.69 -5.94
CA GLY A 935 -14.54 -16.73 -5.02
C GLY A 935 -13.52 -17.86 -4.77
N SER A 936 -13.83 -18.68 -3.77
CA SER A 936 -12.96 -19.75 -3.30
C SER A 936 -12.90 -20.94 -4.27
N GLU A 937 -11.99 -21.87 -4.02
CA GLU A 937 -11.89 -23.13 -4.77
C GLU A 937 -13.17 -23.98 -4.78
N ALA A 938 -13.34 -24.77 -5.85
CA ALA A 938 -14.37 -25.79 -5.98
C ALA A 938 -13.91 -26.96 -6.86
N PHE A 939 -14.64 -28.07 -6.77
CA PHE A 939 -14.45 -29.23 -7.63
C PHE A 939 -15.79 -29.77 -8.12
N GLY A 940 -15.80 -30.34 -9.31
CA GLY A 940 -17.01 -30.79 -9.97
C GLY A 940 -16.73 -31.48 -11.30
N LYS A 941 -17.77 -31.76 -12.09
CA LYS A 941 -17.63 -32.25 -13.47
C LYS A 941 -17.91 -31.13 -14.45
N ILE A 942 -17.14 -31.07 -15.54
CA ILE A 942 -17.39 -30.07 -16.59
C ILE A 942 -18.74 -30.33 -17.27
N LEU A 943 -19.54 -29.28 -17.41
CA LEU A 943 -20.67 -29.21 -18.31
C LEU A 943 -20.45 -28.04 -19.26
N PHE A 944 -20.11 -28.35 -20.51
CA PHE A 944 -19.98 -27.35 -21.56
C PHE A 944 -21.37 -26.98 -22.11
N LEU A 945 -21.68 -25.68 -22.17
CA LEU A 945 -22.90 -25.15 -22.78
C LEU A 945 -22.50 -24.17 -23.88
N GLU A 946 -23.16 -24.20 -25.04
CA GLU A 946 -22.82 -23.27 -26.13
C GLU A 946 -23.18 -21.83 -25.79
N ASN A 947 -24.23 -21.65 -24.98
CA ASN A 947 -24.72 -20.34 -24.54
C ASN A 947 -25.43 -20.43 -23.18
N THR A 948 -25.77 -19.28 -22.60
CA THR A 948 -26.39 -19.15 -21.28
C THR A 948 -27.85 -19.65 -21.23
N GLN A 949 -28.54 -19.77 -22.38
CA GLN A 949 -29.95 -20.19 -22.44
C GLN A 949 -30.12 -21.69 -22.23
N GLU A 950 -29.09 -22.48 -22.56
CA GLU A 950 -29.07 -23.95 -22.44
C GLU A 950 -28.97 -24.45 -20.99
N ILE A 951 -28.88 -23.55 -20.00
CA ILE A 951 -28.83 -23.94 -18.59
C ILE A 951 -30.18 -24.51 -18.14
N GLY A 952 -30.28 -25.85 -18.26
CA GLY A 952 -31.36 -26.68 -17.73
C GLY A 952 -31.22 -26.90 -16.22
N LYS A 953 -31.41 -28.14 -15.77
CA LYS A 953 -31.10 -28.58 -14.39
C LYS A 953 -29.82 -29.42 -14.41
N PRO A 954 -28.63 -28.82 -14.26
CA PRO A 954 -27.38 -29.56 -14.28
C PRO A 954 -27.30 -30.53 -13.09
N GLU A 955 -26.48 -31.58 -13.22
CA GLU A 955 -26.17 -32.46 -12.09
C GLU A 955 -25.57 -31.65 -10.94
N ALA A 956 -25.83 -32.07 -9.70
CA ALA A 956 -25.21 -31.46 -8.53
C ALA A 956 -23.69 -31.48 -8.66
N LYS A 957 -23.03 -30.36 -8.32
CA LYS A 957 -21.58 -30.14 -8.48
C LYS A 957 -21.08 -30.09 -9.93
N SER A 958 -21.87 -29.57 -10.86
CA SER A 958 -21.38 -29.25 -12.21
C SER A 958 -20.55 -27.97 -12.20
N ILE A 959 -19.45 -27.96 -12.95
CA ILE A 959 -18.69 -26.76 -13.31
C ILE A 959 -19.13 -26.37 -14.72
N LEU A 960 -19.81 -25.24 -14.86
CA LEU A 960 -20.30 -24.78 -16.16
C LEU A 960 -19.17 -24.14 -16.95
N VAL A 961 -19.07 -24.47 -18.23
CA VAL A 961 -18.16 -23.80 -19.16
C VAL A 961 -18.96 -23.11 -20.24
N ILE A 962 -18.85 -21.77 -20.30
CA ILE A 962 -19.55 -20.92 -21.28
C ILE A 962 -18.51 -20.26 -22.19
N PRO A 963 -18.52 -20.51 -23.51
CA PRO A 963 -17.51 -19.98 -24.42
C PRO A 963 -17.69 -18.50 -24.77
N GLY A 964 -18.75 -17.84 -24.29
CA GLY A 964 -19.04 -16.43 -24.55
C GLY A 964 -19.32 -15.64 -23.28
N LYS A 965 -19.93 -14.46 -23.45
CA LYS A 965 -20.31 -13.56 -22.38
C LYS A 965 -21.39 -14.15 -21.49
N ILE A 966 -21.21 -14.04 -20.17
CA ILE A 966 -22.25 -14.26 -19.16
C ILE A 966 -22.72 -12.93 -18.58
N ASP A 967 -23.87 -12.91 -17.91
CA ASP A 967 -24.45 -11.73 -17.28
C ASP A 967 -24.92 -12.02 -15.83
N TYR A 968 -25.38 -10.98 -15.14
CA TYR A 968 -25.86 -11.08 -13.76
C TYR A 968 -27.04 -12.06 -13.62
N SER A 969 -27.97 -12.05 -14.59
CA SER A 969 -29.14 -12.93 -14.59
C SER A 969 -28.74 -14.42 -14.62
N PHE A 970 -27.77 -14.76 -15.46
CA PHE A 970 -27.19 -16.09 -15.54
C PHE A 970 -26.49 -16.50 -14.25
N LEU A 971 -25.67 -15.61 -13.67
CA LEU A 971 -25.00 -15.87 -12.39
C LEU A 971 -25.99 -16.17 -11.26
N LYS A 972 -27.06 -15.37 -11.16
CA LYS A 972 -28.13 -15.59 -10.18
C LYS A 972 -28.83 -16.93 -10.39
N LYS A 973 -29.21 -17.24 -11.62
CA LYS A 973 -29.83 -18.54 -11.97
C LYS A 973 -28.90 -19.71 -11.61
N ALA A 974 -27.61 -19.58 -11.88
CA ALA A 974 -26.62 -20.60 -11.53
C ALA A 974 -26.50 -20.77 -10.00
N ALA A 975 -26.57 -19.68 -9.24
CA ALA A 975 -26.55 -19.71 -7.77
C ALA A 975 -27.78 -20.44 -7.21
N ASP A 976 -28.97 -20.17 -7.75
CA ASP A 976 -30.22 -20.84 -7.37
C ASP A 976 -30.15 -22.35 -7.68
N LEU A 977 -29.46 -22.74 -8.76
CA LEU A 977 -29.21 -24.13 -9.14
C LEU A 977 -28.08 -24.82 -8.35
N LYS A 978 -27.37 -24.09 -7.47
CA LYS A 978 -26.28 -24.62 -6.62
C LYS A 978 -25.18 -25.35 -7.41
N ILE A 979 -24.77 -24.76 -8.53
CA ILE A 979 -23.61 -25.25 -9.30
C ILE A 979 -22.31 -25.20 -8.46
N ALA A 980 -21.29 -25.96 -8.88
CA ALA A 980 -19.98 -25.93 -8.21
C ALA A 980 -19.12 -24.73 -8.63
N GLY A 981 -19.27 -24.23 -9.86
CA GLY A 981 -18.55 -23.04 -10.34
C GLY A 981 -18.67 -22.83 -11.85
N ILE A 982 -18.10 -21.72 -12.32
CA ILE A 982 -18.24 -21.25 -13.70
C ILE A 982 -16.87 -20.92 -14.28
N ILE A 983 -16.63 -21.36 -15.51
CA ILE A 983 -15.57 -20.89 -16.38
C ILE A 983 -16.26 -20.21 -17.57
N ALA A 984 -16.04 -18.91 -17.76
CA ALA A 984 -16.66 -18.15 -18.84
C ALA A 984 -15.62 -17.36 -19.62
N ALA A 985 -15.93 -17.00 -20.86
CA ALA A 985 -15.02 -16.18 -21.64
C ALA A 985 -14.89 -14.78 -21.04
N SER A 986 -16.04 -14.15 -20.80
CA SER A 986 -16.13 -12.78 -20.34
C SER A 986 -17.43 -12.49 -19.60
N ILE A 987 -17.46 -11.32 -18.98
CA ILE A 987 -18.62 -10.72 -18.32
C ILE A 987 -18.47 -9.20 -18.40
N ASP A 988 -19.56 -8.45 -18.41
CA ASP A 988 -19.47 -7.00 -18.19
C ASP A 988 -19.08 -6.73 -16.73
N ASN A 989 -18.14 -5.81 -16.51
CA ASN A 989 -17.69 -5.47 -15.16
C ASN A 989 -18.86 -5.04 -14.25
N ARG A 990 -19.85 -4.32 -14.78
CA ARG A 990 -21.07 -3.93 -14.07
C ARG A 990 -21.84 -5.13 -13.52
N ASP A 991 -22.06 -6.16 -14.34
CA ASP A 991 -22.80 -7.37 -13.93
C ASP A 991 -22.06 -8.14 -12.82
N LEU A 992 -20.72 -8.15 -12.89
CA LEU A 992 -19.90 -8.74 -11.85
C LEU A 992 -20.00 -7.95 -10.53
N VAL A 993 -19.98 -6.62 -10.58
CA VAL A 993 -20.14 -5.75 -9.40
C VAL A 993 -21.51 -5.95 -8.78
N GLU A 994 -22.56 -6.08 -9.60
CA GLU A 994 -23.91 -6.40 -9.11
C GLU A 994 -23.97 -7.76 -8.41
N PHE A 995 -23.25 -8.76 -8.92
CA PHE A 995 -23.19 -10.09 -8.32
C PHE A 995 -22.35 -10.17 -7.03
N THR A 996 -21.21 -9.48 -7.01
CA THR A 996 -20.25 -9.52 -5.88
C THR A 996 -20.56 -8.49 -4.79
N GLY A 997 -21.28 -7.43 -5.13
CA GLY A 997 -21.64 -6.32 -4.24
C GLY A 997 -20.54 -5.26 -4.07
N GLU A 998 -19.37 -5.42 -4.71
CA GLU A 998 -18.26 -4.47 -4.59
C GLU A 998 -17.49 -4.30 -5.91
N GLU A 999 -16.93 -3.10 -6.10
CA GLU A 999 -16.01 -2.80 -7.21
C GLU A 999 -14.70 -3.58 -7.08
N ILE A 1000 -14.10 -3.89 -8.24
CA ILE A 1000 -12.77 -4.51 -8.31
C ILE A 1000 -11.70 -3.48 -7.95
N GLY A 1001 -10.97 -3.74 -6.87
CA GLY A 1001 -9.87 -2.88 -6.40
C GLY A 1001 -8.52 -3.26 -7.02
N VAL A 1002 -7.53 -3.53 -6.18
CA VAL A 1002 -6.16 -3.96 -6.57
C VAL A 1002 -6.07 -5.37 -7.21
N ALA A 1003 -7.21 -5.96 -7.60
CA ALA A 1003 -7.35 -7.31 -8.15
C ALA A 1003 -6.55 -8.38 -7.38
N LEU A 1004 -6.70 -8.32 -6.06
CA LEU A 1004 -6.47 -9.45 -5.15
C LEU A 1004 -7.84 -10.08 -4.88
N THR A 1005 -8.14 -11.16 -5.58
CA THR A 1005 -9.47 -11.79 -5.60
C THR A 1005 -9.42 -13.26 -5.17
N GLY A 1006 -10.56 -13.90 -4.99
CA GLY A 1006 -10.70 -15.30 -4.56
C GLY A 1006 -11.20 -15.48 -3.13
N ASN A 1007 -11.45 -14.38 -2.43
CA ASN A 1007 -12.01 -14.36 -1.07
C ASN A 1007 -13.39 -13.68 -1.03
N GLU A 1008 -13.95 -13.32 -2.18
CA GLU A 1008 -15.29 -12.77 -2.27
C GLU A 1008 -16.30 -13.78 -1.75
N ASN A 1009 -17.29 -13.30 -1.00
CA ASN A 1009 -18.36 -14.14 -0.46
C ASN A 1009 -19.43 -14.42 -1.51
N ILE A 1010 -19.05 -15.13 -2.57
CA ILE A 1010 -19.93 -15.57 -3.66
C ILE A 1010 -20.20 -17.07 -3.58
N PRO A 1011 -21.36 -17.57 -4.06
CA PRO A 1011 -21.79 -18.95 -3.85
C PRO A 1011 -20.91 -20.01 -4.54
N PHE A 1012 -20.10 -19.62 -5.52
CA PHE A 1012 -19.22 -20.50 -6.27
C PHE A 1012 -18.07 -19.69 -6.92
N PRO A 1013 -16.93 -20.32 -7.24
CA PRO A 1013 -15.88 -19.67 -8.04
C PRO A 1013 -16.33 -19.35 -9.45
N LEU A 1014 -15.94 -18.17 -9.91
CA LEU A 1014 -16.05 -17.71 -11.28
C LEU A 1014 -14.65 -17.47 -11.84
N ILE A 1015 -14.29 -18.11 -12.96
CA ILE A 1015 -13.03 -17.86 -13.67
C ILE A 1015 -13.35 -17.32 -15.06
N LEU A 1016 -12.74 -16.17 -15.39
CA LEU A 1016 -12.76 -15.61 -16.73
C LEU A 1016 -11.54 -16.06 -17.51
N THR A 1017 -11.73 -16.41 -18.78
CA THR A 1017 -10.65 -16.85 -19.65
C THR A 1017 -10.05 -15.73 -20.50
N GLU A 1018 -10.82 -14.70 -20.87
CA GLU A 1018 -10.38 -13.66 -21.80
C GLU A 1018 -10.38 -12.25 -21.18
N GLY A 1019 -11.46 -11.80 -20.53
CA GLY A 1019 -11.51 -10.47 -19.92
C GLY A 1019 -12.92 -9.92 -19.65
N PHE A 1020 -13.05 -8.60 -19.57
CA PHE A 1020 -14.33 -7.90 -19.35
C PHE A 1020 -14.94 -7.42 -20.66
N GLY A 1021 -16.25 -7.59 -20.85
CA GLY A 1021 -16.96 -7.28 -22.11
C GLY A 1021 -17.50 -8.52 -22.79
N ASN A 1022 -17.45 -8.55 -24.13
CA ASN A 1022 -18.08 -9.57 -24.96
C ASN A 1022 -17.07 -10.46 -25.72
N PHE A 1023 -15.96 -10.81 -25.08
CA PHE A 1023 -14.98 -11.72 -25.67
C PHE A 1023 -15.55 -13.13 -25.88
N GLN A 1024 -15.02 -13.78 -26.92
CA GLN A 1024 -15.27 -15.20 -27.17
C GLN A 1024 -14.04 -16.01 -26.77
N MET A 1025 -14.29 -17.19 -26.21
CA MET A 1025 -13.26 -18.13 -25.85
C MET A 1025 -12.46 -18.56 -27.09
N GLN A 1026 -11.13 -18.58 -26.96
CA GLN A 1026 -10.26 -18.99 -28.08
C GLN A 1026 -10.71 -20.36 -28.65
N PRO A 1027 -10.80 -20.53 -29.99
CA PRO A 1027 -11.35 -21.73 -30.61
C PRO A 1027 -10.73 -23.04 -30.12
N GLU A 1028 -9.42 -23.07 -29.91
CA GLU A 1028 -8.70 -24.23 -29.41
C GLU A 1028 -9.14 -24.60 -27.98
N LEU A 1029 -9.30 -23.60 -27.11
CA LEU A 1029 -9.73 -23.79 -25.73
C LEU A 1029 -11.21 -24.19 -25.65
N ARG A 1030 -12.06 -23.57 -26.48
CA ARG A 1030 -13.48 -23.93 -26.62
C ARG A 1030 -13.63 -25.40 -27.01
N ASN A 1031 -12.95 -25.81 -28.08
CA ASN A 1031 -13.00 -27.20 -28.55
C ASN A 1031 -12.46 -28.18 -27.51
N PHE A 1032 -11.39 -27.79 -26.82
CA PHE A 1032 -10.83 -28.58 -25.73
C PHE A 1032 -11.85 -28.80 -24.60
N PHE A 1033 -12.48 -27.74 -24.06
CA PHE A 1033 -13.48 -27.89 -23.00
C PHE A 1033 -14.69 -28.70 -23.45
N ARG A 1034 -15.14 -28.55 -24.70
CA ARG A 1034 -16.23 -29.37 -25.25
C ARG A 1034 -15.88 -30.86 -25.16
N GLN A 1035 -14.65 -31.25 -25.49
CA GLN A 1035 -14.16 -32.63 -25.39
C GLN A 1035 -13.97 -33.12 -23.95
N GLN A 1036 -13.76 -32.21 -22.99
CA GLN A 1036 -13.59 -32.55 -21.57
C GLN A 1036 -14.91 -32.62 -20.77
N THR A 1037 -16.07 -32.48 -21.42
CA THR A 1037 -17.38 -32.60 -20.76
C THR A 1037 -17.49 -33.91 -19.99
N GLY A 1038 -17.94 -33.84 -18.73
CA GLY A 1038 -18.06 -34.97 -17.81
C GLY A 1038 -16.79 -35.31 -17.02
N LYS A 1039 -15.64 -34.72 -17.35
CA LYS A 1039 -14.37 -34.97 -16.63
C LYS A 1039 -14.33 -34.25 -15.27
N PRO A 1040 -13.74 -34.88 -14.22
CA PRO A 1040 -13.54 -34.23 -12.93
C PRO A 1040 -12.57 -33.06 -13.07
N THR A 1041 -12.95 -31.94 -12.48
CA THR A 1041 -12.25 -30.66 -12.62
C THR A 1041 -12.21 -29.95 -11.27
N PHE A 1042 -11.06 -29.38 -10.99
CA PHE A 1042 -10.80 -28.48 -9.87
C PHE A 1042 -10.56 -27.07 -10.40
N ILE A 1043 -11.18 -26.09 -9.77
CA ILE A 1043 -10.99 -24.68 -10.08
C ILE A 1043 -10.69 -23.90 -8.81
N ASP A 1044 -9.79 -22.93 -8.93
CA ASP A 1044 -9.41 -21.99 -7.88
C ASP A 1044 -9.49 -20.58 -8.44
N GLY A 1045 -10.39 -19.77 -7.88
CA GLY A 1045 -10.64 -18.39 -8.32
C GLY A 1045 -9.57 -17.40 -7.86
N HIS A 1046 -8.62 -17.81 -7.00
CA HIS A 1046 -7.65 -16.89 -6.44
C HIS A 1046 -6.78 -16.22 -7.52
N THR A 1047 -6.78 -14.88 -7.53
CA THR A 1047 -5.99 -14.08 -8.46
C THR A 1047 -5.24 -12.98 -7.73
N GLN A 1048 -3.99 -12.77 -8.13
CA GLN A 1048 -3.15 -11.65 -7.77
C GLN A 1048 -2.41 -11.19 -9.02
N ILE A 1049 -2.79 -10.03 -9.57
CA ILE A 1049 -2.28 -9.57 -10.88
C ILE A 1049 -0.89 -8.91 -10.83
N ARG A 1050 -0.38 -8.57 -9.65
CA ARG A 1050 0.87 -7.81 -9.46
C ARG A 1050 1.72 -8.45 -8.37
N ALA A 1051 3.05 -8.44 -8.55
CA ALA A 1051 4.05 -8.76 -7.51
C ALA A 1051 3.82 -10.11 -6.81
N GLY A 1052 4.44 -11.19 -7.30
CA GLY A 1052 4.06 -12.55 -6.87
C GLY A 1052 2.77 -12.99 -7.57
N VAL A 1053 2.73 -12.84 -8.90
CA VAL A 1053 1.53 -13.04 -9.72
C VAL A 1053 0.96 -14.44 -9.52
N ILE A 1054 -0.29 -14.50 -9.10
CA ILE A 1054 -1.09 -15.73 -9.00
C ILE A 1054 -2.25 -15.58 -9.99
N ARG A 1055 -2.43 -16.58 -10.86
CA ARG A 1055 -3.56 -16.63 -11.79
C ARG A 1055 -4.52 -17.73 -11.33
N PRO A 1056 -5.82 -17.58 -11.60
CA PRO A 1056 -6.81 -18.57 -11.20
C PRO A 1056 -6.52 -19.88 -11.92
N LYS A 1057 -6.62 -21.00 -11.20
CA LYS A 1057 -6.13 -22.29 -11.66
C LYS A 1057 -7.27 -23.19 -12.09
N ILE A 1058 -7.10 -23.89 -13.21
CA ILE A 1058 -8.02 -24.90 -13.72
C ILE A 1058 -7.24 -26.21 -13.88
N ILE A 1059 -7.69 -27.27 -13.22
CA ILE A 1059 -7.10 -28.62 -13.31
C ILE A 1059 -8.17 -29.60 -13.76
N ILE A 1060 -7.94 -30.30 -14.87
CA ILE A 1060 -8.84 -31.34 -15.38
C ILE A 1060 -8.11 -32.68 -15.26
N THR A 1061 -8.63 -33.59 -14.44
CA THR A 1061 -8.03 -34.90 -14.20
C THR A 1061 -8.58 -35.97 -15.14
N GLU A 1062 -7.74 -36.96 -15.47
CA GLU A 1062 -8.08 -38.09 -16.37
C GLU A 1062 -9.24 -38.96 -15.85
#